data_AF-A0A3Q3JS10-F1
#
_entry.id   AF-A0A3Q3JS10-F1
#
_cell.length_a   1.000
_cell.length_b   1.000
_cell.length_c   1.000
_cell.angle_alpha   90.00
_cell.angle_beta   90.00
_cell.angle_gamma   90.00
#
_symmetry.space_group_name_H-M   'P 1'
#
loop_
_entity.id
_entity.type
_entity.pdbx_description
1 polymer ?
#
loop_
_entity_poly.entity_id
_entity_poly.type
_entity_poly.pdbx_seq_one_letter_code
_entity_poly.pdbx_strand_id
1 'polypeptide(L)'
;MVQSRDIFLALLFVGCTVSLEVQITPSHGEISLGESKFFVCDVVGVAKHIDWFGPNGDRIEPNRPDITVTRNDESSSTLTLYKAGTENAGTYKCVATSGDQQEESTVKVKIFQKITFTNAPSPQEFTEGDNANIVCDVVSSPPPTVLWKYKGAKIQMEKDVRFKVLSNSHLQIRGIKKTDEGAYTCEGRLMARGEIDLRVIKVVVNVLPTIRVWKSEVNATADVGQPALLTCAVDGYPEPMVTWTRNEVVLEAGQKYSFNEDGSEMTIMDVTKLDEGEYTCIAKNKAGESEQELSLRVFVKPKITYIVNQTTSEMDEQVTLTCEASGDPTPTISWSYGERVFTEGEQAHLNRIYQASWTRPEQHKSLDGNVVVRSDARVSSLTLKYVKYTDAGQYLCTARSAIGDDDHPVYLEVQYAPKIQGEVVVYTWEGNTANISCEVKANPSDVSIVWLRDELQLPNSNTTNIKIFRTPLISYLQITPESENDFGSYNCTASNEMGTESKEFLLIQAVVPSAPSIIEVSPFSTTAQIQFEEPESTGGVPVLKYRAQWKVQGRGSWAQKVYEAQDGSIGEVTIKGLKPETRYEVKLSAINGKGEGESSPAEFFKTEPVRNPNPPKLEGALQPKGDSVKISWIKQDDGGSPILHYLVRYKPIQASEWKPEIRLPSGSEHVVLSRLEWDTEYNVHVVAENQKGKSQPATISFRTSTEPEAIPAIQGCSSVTCTLVSLILSLITVLLLS
;
A
#
# COMPACT_ATOMS: atom_id res chain seq x y z
N MET A 1 -152.40 -23.77 33.09
CA MET A 1 -153.73 -23.22 33.42
C MET A 1 -153.92 -22.00 32.53
N VAL A 2 -154.78 -22.06 31.50
CA VAL A 2 -156.17 -21.55 31.52
C VAL A 2 -156.15 -20.01 31.63
N GLN A 3 -156.67 -19.18 30.73
CA GLN A 3 -157.61 -19.34 29.61
C GLN A 3 -157.57 -18.09 28.72
N SER A 4 -158.05 -18.27 27.49
CA SER A 4 -158.39 -17.30 26.43
C SER A 4 -159.33 -16.14 26.83
N ARG A 5 -159.33 -15.04 26.04
CA ARG A 5 -160.42 -14.69 25.09
C ARG A 5 -160.14 -13.44 24.24
N ASP A 6 -160.15 -13.65 22.92
CA ASP A 6 -160.83 -12.94 21.80
C ASP A 6 -160.92 -11.38 21.79
N ILE A 7 -160.24 -10.66 20.86
CA ILE A 7 -160.57 -10.30 19.44
C ILE A 7 -161.32 -8.93 19.30
N PHE A 8 -160.66 -7.87 18.76
CA PHE A 8 -160.85 -7.24 17.41
C PHE A 8 -160.20 -5.82 17.24
N LEU A 9 -159.43 -5.64 16.15
CA LEU A 9 -159.20 -4.46 15.26
C LEU A 9 -158.56 -3.12 15.75
N ALA A 10 -157.35 -2.78 15.24
CA ALA A 10 -157.04 -1.57 14.42
C ALA A 10 -155.52 -1.42 14.11
N LEU A 11 -155.19 -1.00 12.87
CA LEU A 11 -153.86 -0.70 12.32
C LEU A 11 -153.25 0.62 12.86
N LEU A 12 -151.91 0.73 12.98
CA LEU A 12 -151.04 1.76 12.37
C LEU A 12 -149.54 1.63 12.80
N PHE A 13 -148.65 2.24 11.99
CA PHE A 13 -147.23 1.98 11.75
C PHE A 13 -146.19 2.37 12.84
N VAL A 14 -145.02 1.75 12.74
CA VAL A 14 -143.75 1.93 13.46
C VAL A 14 -142.97 3.18 12.99
N GLY A 15 -142.18 3.81 13.88
CA GLY A 15 -141.06 4.69 13.51
C GLY A 15 -139.97 4.74 14.58
N CYS A 16 -138.78 4.20 14.29
CA CYS A 16 -137.55 4.26 15.09
C CYS A 16 -136.50 5.03 14.28
N THR A 17 -135.89 6.09 14.81
CA THR A 17 -134.85 6.90 14.13
C THR A 17 -133.45 6.44 14.57
N VAL A 18 -132.59 6.04 13.62
CA VAL A 18 -131.16 5.72 13.83
C VAL A 18 -130.33 7.01 13.69
N SER A 19 -129.37 7.28 14.59
CA SER A 19 -128.43 8.42 14.52
C SER A 19 -127.19 8.09 13.66
N LEU A 20 -126.73 9.06 12.86
CA LEU A 20 -125.54 8.97 12.02
C LEU A 20 -124.25 9.04 12.87
N GLU A 21 -123.23 8.21 12.61
CA GLU A 21 -121.87 8.33 13.19
C GLU A 21 -120.80 7.99 12.11
N VAL A 22 -119.61 8.62 12.17
CA VAL A 22 -118.54 8.45 11.17
C VAL A 22 -117.20 8.12 11.82
N GLN A 23 -116.47 7.14 11.28
CA GLN A 23 -115.12 6.81 11.72
C GLN A 23 -114.18 6.54 10.54
N ILE A 24 -112.92 6.98 10.66
CA ILE A 24 -111.88 6.66 9.67
C ILE A 24 -110.95 5.56 10.19
N THR A 25 -110.71 4.54 9.37
CA THR A 25 -109.81 3.42 9.64
C THR A 25 -108.69 3.36 8.58
N PRO A 26 -107.40 3.41 8.96
CA PRO A 26 -106.89 3.66 10.32
C PRO A 26 -107.09 5.12 10.76
N SER A 27 -107.27 5.35 12.07
CA SER A 27 -107.46 6.68 12.66
C SER A 27 -106.21 7.58 12.62
N HIS A 28 -105.07 7.04 12.20
CA HIS A 28 -103.82 7.77 11.95
C HIS A 28 -103.07 7.23 10.72
N GLY A 29 -102.47 8.14 9.95
CA GLY A 29 -101.77 7.81 8.70
C GLY A 29 -100.30 8.13 8.76
N GLU A 30 -99.43 7.12 8.76
CA GLU A 30 -98.01 7.29 8.47
C GLU A 30 -97.66 6.55 7.18
N ILE A 31 -96.99 7.23 6.25
CA ILE A 31 -96.65 6.74 4.91
C ILE A 31 -95.18 7.07 4.64
N SER A 32 -94.37 6.12 4.19
CA SER A 32 -93.01 6.44 3.77
C SER A 32 -93.04 7.16 2.41
N LEU A 33 -92.11 8.08 2.19
CA LEU A 33 -92.02 8.88 0.97
C LEU A 33 -91.97 7.94 -0.26
N GLY A 34 -92.92 8.10 -1.17
CA GLY A 34 -93.07 7.27 -2.36
C GLY A 34 -93.88 5.98 -2.18
N GLU A 35 -94.39 5.67 -0.98
CA GLU A 35 -95.33 4.56 -0.73
C GLU A 35 -96.78 5.00 -0.93
N SER A 36 -97.66 4.03 -1.17
CA SER A 36 -99.11 4.25 -1.31
C SER A 36 -99.85 3.75 -0.06
N LYS A 37 -100.91 4.46 0.35
CA LYS A 37 -101.73 4.05 1.52
C LYS A 37 -103.17 4.48 1.33
N PHE A 38 -104.11 3.70 1.88
CA PHE A 38 -105.53 4.01 1.86
C PHE A 38 -106.12 4.18 3.25
N PHE A 39 -107.20 4.94 3.33
CA PHE A 39 -107.99 5.23 4.53
C PHE A 39 -109.47 5.01 4.19
N VAL A 40 -110.15 4.23 5.01
CA VAL A 40 -111.57 3.92 4.82
C VAL A 40 -112.38 4.76 5.80
N CYS A 41 -113.42 5.41 5.32
CA CYS A 41 -114.40 6.11 6.12
C CYS A 41 -115.66 5.26 6.20
N ASP A 42 -115.95 4.73 7.38
CA ASP A 42 -117.10 3.90 7.67
C ASP A 42 -118.15 4.73 8.41
N VAL A 43 -119.42 4.53 8.04
CA VAL A 43 -120.57 5.28 8.53
C VAL A 43 -121.56 4.31 9.16
N VAL A 44 -121.91 4.53 10.42
CA VAL A 44 -122.98 3.80 11.11
C VAL A 44 -124.30 4.50 10.80
N GLY A 45 -125.15 3.85 10.02
CA GLY A 45 -126.38 4.43 9.43
C GLY A 45 -126.32 4.40 7.89
N VAL A 46 -127.27 5.08 7.23
CA VAL A 46 -127.29 5.19 5.75
C VAL A 46 -127.04 6.64 5.36
N ALA A 47 -125.89 6.92 4.75
CA ALA A 47 -125.53 8.27 4.30
C ALA A 47 -125.83 8.46 2.81
N LYS A 48 -126.52 9.55 2.47
CA LYS A 48 -126.76 9.90 1.07
C LYS A 48 -125.48 10.36 0.38
N HIS A 49 -124.63 11.10 1.09
CA HIS A 49 -123.34 11.58 0.59
C HIS A 49 -122.22 11.27 1.60
N ILE A 50 -121.07 10.81 1.11
CA ILE A 50 -119.83 10.62 1.87
C ILE A 50 -118.70 11.31 1.09
N ASP A 51 -118.20 12.41 1.62
CA ASP A 51 -117.24 13.29 0.95
C ASP A 51 -115.94 13.40 1.72
N TRP A 52 -114.83 13.35 0.99
CA TRP A 52 -113.50 13.55 1.55
C TRP A 52 -112.99 14.95 1.22
N PHE A 53 -112.34 15.58 2.19
CA PHE A 53 -111.73 16.89 2.09
C PHE A 53 -110.24 16.78 2.41
N GLY A 54 -109.42 17.48 1.63
CA GLY A 54 -107.97 17.51 1.81
C GLY A 54 -107.52 18.46 2.93
N PRO A 55 -106.21 18.53 3.20
CA PRO A 55 -105.64 19.38 4.26
C PRO A 55 -105.98 20.86 4.16
N ASN A 56 -106.24 21.35 2.96
CA ASN A 56 -106.58 22.75 2.69
C ASN A 56 -108.08 23.05 2.83
N GLY A 57 -108.90 22.03 3.15
CA GLY A 57 -110.35 22.17 3.29
C GLY A 57 -111.14 21.97 1.99
N ASP A 58 -110.47 21.80 0.86
CA ASP A 58 -111.11 21.53 -0.44
C ASP A 58 -111.65 20.09 -0.52
N ARG A 59 -112.82 19.92 -1.14
CA ARG A 59 -113.38 18.60 -1.44
C ARG A 59 -112.49 17.89 -2.47
N ILE A 60 -112.14 16.64 -2.22
CA ILE A 60 -111.33 15.82 -3.11
C ILE A 60 -112.24 15.28 -4.22
N GLU A 61 -112.02 15.75 -5.44
CA GLU A 61 -112.80 15.32 -6.60
C GLU A 61 -112.44 13.88 -7.04
N PRO A 62 -113.41 13.13 -7.59
CA PRO A 62 -113.13 11.83 -8.20
C PRO A 62 -112.20 12.01 -9.41
N ASN A 63 -111.11 11.21 -9.49
CA ASN A 63 -110.14 11.11 -10.61
C ASN A 63 -108.82 11.92 -10.55
N ARG A 64 -108.29 12.24 -9.36
CA ARG A 64 -106.87 12.65 -9.26
C ARG A 64 -105.92 11.43 -9.28
N PRO A 65 -104.79 11.47 -10.03
CA PRO A 65 -103.90 10.31 -10.19
C PRO A 65 -103.05 10.00 -8.95
N ASP A 66 -102.79 10.98 -8.11
CA ASP A 66 -101.99 10.92 -6.88
C ASP A 66 -102.85 10.67 -5.62
N ILE A 67 -104.15 10.97 -5.70
CA ILE A 67 -105.11 10.82 -4.61
C ILE A 67 -106.49 10.47 -5.17
N THR A 68 -107.08 9.34 -4.79
CA THR A 68 -108.37 8.90 -5.30
C THR A 68 -109.37 8.67 -4.17
N VAL A 69 -110.63 8.99 -4.41
CA VAL A 69 -111.74 8.67 -3.52
C VAL A 69 -112.65 7.69 -4.24
N THR A 70 -112.88 6.54 -3.62
CA THR A 70 -113.74 5.48 -4.15
C THR A 70 -114.87 5.22 -3.17
N ARG A 71 -116.12 5.47 -3.57
CA ARG A 71 -117.27 5.11 -2.74
C ARG A 71 -117.46 3.58 -2.79
N ASN A 72 -117.42 2.93 -1.65
CA ASN A 72 -117.55 1.48 -1.56
C ASN A 72 -119.04 1.08 -1.61
N ASP A 73 -119.86 1.71 -0.75
CA ASP A 73 -121.31 1.53 -0.67
C ASP A 73 -122.01 2.74 -0.01
N GLU A 74 -123.24 2.58 0.49
CA GLU A 74 -124.01 3.63 1.18
C GLU A 74 -123.49 3.93 2.60
N SER A 75 -122.63 3.07 3.13
CA SER A 75 -122.06 3.12 4.48
C SER A 75 -120.53 3.26 4.51
N SER A 76 -119.83 3.27 3.37
CA SER A 76 -118.36 3.32 3.36
C SER A 76 -117.75 3.99 2.11
N SER A 77 -116.61 4.68 2.29
CA SER A 77 -115.83 5.33 1.21
C SER A 77 -114.33 5.31 1.49
N THR A 78 -113.50 4.99 0.49
CA THR A 78 -112.04 4.83 0.62
C THR A 78 -111.29 5.99 -0.04
N LEU A 79 -110.39 6.63 0.69
CA LEU A 79 -109.36 7.54 0.18
C LEU A 79 -108.05 6.79 -0.04
N THR A 80 -107.47 6.80 -1.24
CA THR A 80 -106.16 6.20 -1.53
C THR A 80 -105.16 7.26 -2.00
N LEU A 81 -104.02 7.35 -1.30
CA LEU A 81 -102.85 8.15 -1.69
C LEU A 81 -101.86 7.24 -2.43
N TYR A 82 -101.45 7.62 -3.65
CA TYR A 82 -100.49 6.88 -4.45
C TYR A 82 -99.12 7.55 -4.45
N LYS A 83 -98.05 6.79 -4.17
CA LYS A 83 -96.67 7.30 -4.13
C LYS A 83 -96.54 8.63 -3.40
N ALA A 84 -96.99 8.64 -2.15
CA ALA A 84 -97.20 9.87 -1.40
C ALA A 84 -95.91 10.70 -1.29
N GLY A 85 -95.99 11.97 -1.72
CA GLY A 85 -94.97 12.99 -1.55
C GLY A 85 -95.22 13.83 -0.30
N THR A 86 -94.27 14.71 0.05
CA THR A 86 -94.38 15.57 1.25
C THR A 86 -95.61 16.47 1.24
N GLU A 87 -96.12 16.81 0.06
CA GLU A 87 -97.33 17.58 -0.19
C GLU A 87 -98.62 16.87 0.23
N ASN A 88 -98.60 15.54 0.38
CA ASN A 88 -99.75 14.78 0.85
C ASN A 88 -99.83 14.71 2.39
N ALA A 89 -98.93 15.38 3.12
CA ALA A 89 -99.00 15.48 4.57
C ALA A 89 -100.09 16.48 4.99
N GLY A 90 -100.91 16.12 5.99
CA GLY A 90 -101.94 16.99 6.51
C GLY A 90 -103.15 16.26 7.09
N THR A 91 -104.18 17.00 7.47
CA THR A 91 -105.41 16.42 8.04
C THR A 91 -106.47 16.26 6.96
N TYR A 92 -106.83 15.03 6.67
CA TYR A 92 -107.93 14.70 5.76
C TYR A 92 -109.21 14.54 6.57
N LYS A 93 -110.33 14.97 6.01
CA LYS A 93 -111.63 14.93 6.68
C LYS A 93 -112.64 14.17 5.84
N CYS A 94 -113.31 13.19 6.43
CA CYS A 94 -114.47 12.54 5.84
C CYS A 94 -115.74 13.11 6.48
N VAL A 95 -116.71 13.48 5.65
CA VAL A 95 -118.00 14.03 6.07
C VAL A 95 -119.09 13.16 5.47
N ALA A 96 -119.98 12.63 6.32
CA ALA A 96 -121.17 11.91 5.88
C ALA A 96 -122.42 12.75 6.14
N THR A 97 -123.38 12.73 5.20
CA THR A 97 -124.60 13.54 5.28
C THR A 97 -125.82 12.73 4.89
N SER A 98 -126.87 12.78 5.72
CA SER A 98 -128.15 12.12 5.48
C SER A 98 -129.31 12.98 6.01
N GLY A 99 -130.08 13.58 5.10
CA GLY A 99 -131.09 14.58 5.47
C GLY A 99 -130.45 15.79 6.16
N ASP A 100 -130.94 16.13 7.34
CA ASP A 100 -130.42 17.24 8.16
C ASP A 100 -129.27 16.80 9.11
N GLN A 101 -128.92 15.50 9.15
CA GLN A 101 -127.81 15.00 9.97
C GLN A 101 -126.50 15.02 9.16
N GLN A 102 -125.47 15.59 9.77
CA GLN A 102 -124.11 15.63 9.24
C GLN A 102 -123.13 15.28 10.35
N GLU A 103 -122.26 14.32 10.07
CA GLU A 103 -121.19 13.91 10.99
C GLU A 103 -119.86 13.88 10.23
N GLU A 104 -118.77 14.10 10.97
CA GLU A 104 -117.43 14.17 10.39
C GLU A 104 -116.38 13.47 11.24
N SER A 105 -115.38 12.90 10.57
CA SER A 105 -114.19 12.34 11.19
C SER A 105 -112.94 12.80 10.44
N THR A 106 -111.81 12.90 11.14
CA THR A 106 -110.55 13.35 10.55
C THR A 106 -109.44 12.33 10.75
N VAL A 107 -108.50 12.28 9.79
CA VAL A 107 -107.26 11.50 9.88
C VAL A 107 -106.08 12.39 9.55
N LYS A 108 -105.06 12.39 10.42
CA LYS A 108 -103.81 13.11 10.17
C LYS A 108 -102.81 12.19 9.47
N VAL A 109 -102.39 12.58 8.26
CA VAL A 109 -101.39 11.91 7.44
C VAL A 109 -100.03 12.58 7.61
N LYS A 110 -99.01 11.79 7.93
CA LYS A 110 -97.60 12.20 8.01
C LYS A 110 -96.78 11.43 6.99
N ILE A 111 -95.89 12.14 6.29
CA ILE A 111 -94.99 11.58 5.28
C ILE A 111 -93.59 11.46 5.87
N PHE A 112 -93.04 10.26 5.80
CA PHE A 112 -91.78 9.88 6.42
C PHE A 112 -90.72 9.61 5.35
N GLN A 113 -89.59 10.31 5.40
CA GLN A 113 -88.46 10.03 4.51
C GLN A 113 -87.38 9.29 5.31
N LYS A 114 -86.99 8.10 4.83
CA LYS A 114 -85.89 7.30 5.39
C LYS A 114 -84.53 7.99 5.20
N ILE A 115 -83.53 7.56 5.95
CA ILE A 115 -82.18 8.15 5.89
C ILE A 115 -81.59 7.94 4.49
N THR A 116 -81.24 9.03 3.81
CA THR A 116 -80.63 9.00 2.48
C THR A 116 -79.43 9.94 2.42
N PHE A 117 -78.28 9.45 1.99
CA PHE A 117 -77.06 10.25 1.82
C PHE A 117 -77.03 10.83 0.40
N THR A 118 -76.98 12.15 0.28
CA THR A 118 -77.06 12.88 -1.00
C THR A 118 -75.71 13.33 -1.50
N ASN A 119 -74.75 13.61 -0.61
CA ASN A 119 -73.39 14.02 -0.97
C ASN A 119 -72.39 13.60 0.12
N ALA A 120 -71.68 12.51 -0.15
CA ALA A 120 -70.67 11.93 0.75
C ALA A 120 -69.53 11.32 -0.09
N PRO A 121 -68.71 12.14 -0.76
CA PRO A 121 -67.64 11.65 -1.62
C PRO A 121 -66.62 10.85 -0.80
N SER A 122 -66.01 9.84 -1.42
CA SER A 122 -64.96 9.02 -0.81
C SER A 122 -64.00 8.53 -1.91
N PRO A 123 -62.68 8.79 -1.81
CA PRO A 123 -62.01 9.50 -0.72
C PRO A 123 -62.25 11.01 -0.73
N GLN A 124 -62.06 11.66 0.42
CA GLN A 124 -61.92 13.12 0.55
C GLN A 124 -60.47 13.41 0.94
N GLU A 125 -59.81 14.26 0.18
CA GLU A 125 -58.39 14.54 0.34
C GLU A 125 -58.16 15.96 0.89
N PHE A 126 -57.20 16.09 1.81
CA PHE A 126 -56.83 17.37 2.40
C PHE A 126 -55.31 17.46 2.52
N THR A 127 -54.76 18.66 2.52
CA THR A 127 -53.33 18.89 2.80
C THR A 127 -53.11 19.06 4.30
N GLU A 128 -52.03 18.50 4.83
CA GLU A 128 -51.66 18.63 6.24
C GLU A 128 -51.53 20.11 6.64
N GLY A 129 -52.13 20.47 7.78
CA GLY A 129 -52.21 21.85 8.26
C GLY A 129 -53.48 22.61 7.86
N ASP A 130 -54.21 22.15 6.83
CA ASP A 130 -55.46 22.79 6.42
C ASP A 130 -56.62 22.52 7.40
N ASN A 131 -57.67 23.34 7.29
CA ASN A 131 -58.95 23.08 7.95
C ASN A 131 -59.79 22.13 7.07
N ALA A 132 -59.74 20.84 7.36
CA ALA A 132 -60.46 19.82 6.62
C ALA A 132 -61.95 19.83 6.98
N ASN A 133 -62.82 20.07 5.99
CA ASN A 133 -64.27 19.99 6.15
C ASN A 133 -64.79 18.71 5.49
N ILE A 134 -65.00 17.66 6.29
CA ILE A 134 -65.50 16.37 5.83
C ILE A 134 -67.01 16.48 5.60
N VAL A 135 -67.43 16.23 4.37
CA VAL A 135 -68.82 16.41 3.92
C VAL A 135 -69.57 15.07 3.92
N CYS A 136 -70.75 15.05 4.55
CA CYS A 136 -71.68 13.93 4.57
C CYS A 136 -73.13 14.43 4.62
N ASP A 137 -73.63 14.96 3.51
CA ASP A 137 -75.02 15.44 3.43
C ASP A 137 -75.99 14.26 3.50
N VAL A 138 -76.87 14.30 4.51
CA VAL A 138 -77.88 13.28 4.79
C VAL A 138 -79.24 13.93 5.04
N VAL A 139 -80.30 13.34 4.46
CA VAL A 139 -81.67 13.84 4.52
C VAL A 139 -82.64 12.77 5.04
N SER A 140 -83.62 13.20 5.83
CA SER A 140 -84.77 12.40 6.29
C SER A 140 -85.91 13.30 6.79
N SER A 141 -87.10 12.74 6.99
CA SER A 141 -88.27 13.42 7.58
C SER A 141 -88.85 12.54 8.69
N PRO A 142 -88.78 12.95 9.98
CA PRO A 142 -88.19 14.20 10.49
C PRO A 142 -86.66 14.28 10.25
N PRO A 143 -86.02 15.46 10.39
CA PRO A 143 -84.58 15.63 10.18
C PRO A 143 -83.75 14.63 11.00
N PRO A 144 -82.69 14.02 10.43
CA PRO A 144 -81.90 13.03 11.13
C PRO A 144 -80.98 13.73 12.13
N THR A 145 -80.49 12.99 13.12
CA THR A 145 -79.31 13.41 13.90
C THR A 145 -78.09 12.67 13.37
N VAL A 146 -76.98 13.34 13.15
CA VAL A 146 -75.76 12.70 12.64
C VAL A 146 -74.77 12.46 13.77
N LEU A 147 -74.25 11.24 13.81
CA LEU A 147 -73.19 10.84 14.71
C LEU A 147 -71.92 10.55 13.92
N TRP A 148 -70.87 11.32 14.21
CA TRP A 148 -69.55 11.10 13.64
C TRP A 148 -68.73 10.10 14.46
N LYS A 149 -68.11 9.14 13.77
CA LYS A 149 -67.18 8.19 14.34
C LYS A 149 -65.85 8.22 13.60
N TYR A 150 -64.75 8.08 14.33
CA TYR A 150 -63.41 7.88 13.79
C TYR A 150 -62.89 6.53 14.29
N LYS A 151 -62.40 5.68 13.37
CA LYS A 151 -61.94 4.31 13.69
C LYS A 151 -62.99 3.50 14.49
N GLY A 152 -64.27 3.69 14.16
CA GLY A 152 -65.41 3.01 14.79
C GLY A 152 -65.87 3.58 16.13
N ALA A 153 -65.09 4.46 16.77
CA ALA A 153 -65.47 5.12 18.03
C ALA A 153 -66.11 6.49 17.78
N LYS A 154 -67.10 6.86 18.59
CA LYS A 154 -67.68 8.22 18.56
C LYS A 154 -66.58 9.25 18.81
N ILE A 155 -66.53 10.28 17.97
CA ILE A 155 -65.56 11.37 18.14
C ILE A 155 -65.92 12.16 19.41
N GLN A 156 -64.98 12.22 20.35
CA GLN A 156 -65.09 12.96 21.60
C GLN A 156 -64.53 14.37 21.39
N MET A 157 -65.37 15.27 20.88
CA MET A 157 -64.98 16.64 20.51
C MET A 157 -64.51 17.46 21.73
N GLU A 158 -64.96 17.09 22.93
CA GLU A 158 -64.51 17.64 24.19
C GLU A 158 -63.05 17.32 24.53
N LYS A 159 -62.47 16.26 23.94
CA LYS A 159 -61.08 15.85 24.17
C LYS A 159 -60.10 16.40 23.14
N ASP A 160 -60.56 16.64 21.91
CA ASP A 160 -59.75 17.27 20.87
C ASP A 160 -60.54 18.43 20.25
N VAL A 161 -60.17 19.65 20.67
CA VAL A 161 -60.79 20.91 20.26
C VAL A 161 -60.63 21.22 18.77
N ARG A 162 -59.82 20.46 18.03
CA ARG A 162 -59.70 20.60 16.57
C ARG A 162 -60.93 20.11 15.83
N PHE A 163 -61.68 19.16 16.41
CA PHE A 163 -62.90 18.65 15.82
C PHE A 163 -64.07 19.60 16.12
N LYS A 164 -64.80 19.98 15.08
CA LYS A 164 -66.01 20.81 15.20
C LYS A 164 -67.06 20.38 14.20
N VAL A 165 -68.28 20.12 14.66
CA VAL A 165 -69.43 19.95 13.77
C VAL A 165 -69.92 21.33 13.36
N LEU A 166 -69.79 21.65 12.07
CA LEU A 166 -70.21 22.96 11.52
C LEU A 166 -71.71 22.97 11.24
N SER A 167 -72.20 21.87 10.69
CA SER A 167 -73.60 21.58 10.46
C SER A 167 -73.82 20.10 10.76
N ASN A 168 -75.08 19.67 10.90
CA ASN A 168 -75.42 18.27 11.18
C ASN A 168 -74.67 17.29 10.24
N SER A 169 -74.39 17.69 9.00
CA SER A 169 -73.77 16.87 7.97
C SER A 169 -72.26 17.11 7.74
N HIS A 170 -71.64 18.10 8.40
CA HIS A 170 -70.28 18.55 8.07
C HIS A 170 -69.37 18.55 9.31
N LEU A 171 -68.29 17.77 9.26
CA LEU A 171 -67.29 17.68 10.33
C LEU A 171 -66.01 18.43 9.92
N GLN A 172 -65.66 19.47 10.67
CA GLN A 172 -64.39 20.17 10.52
C GLN A 172 -63.31 19.59 11.43
N ILE A 173 -62.09 19.47 10.92
CA ILE A 173 -60.86 19.21 11.66
C ILE A 173 -59.90 20.38 11.37
N ARG A 174 -59.61 21.18 12.40
CA ARG A 174 -58.65 22.30 12.28
C ARG A 174 -57.23 21.80 12.30
N GLY A 175 -56.41 22.24 11.35
CA GLY A 175 -55.02 21.80 11.26
C GLY A 175 -54.93 20.28 11.19
N ILE A 176 -55.54 19.70 10.15
CA ILE A 176 -55.55 18.25 9.95
C ILE A 176 -54.11 17.74 9.88
N LYS A 177 -53.82 16.66 10.61
CA LYS A 177 -52.49 16.02 10.66
C LYS A 177 -52.52 14.70 9.92
N LYS A 178 -51.36 14.21 9.49
CA LYS A 178 -51.27 12.87 8.88
C LYS A 178 -51.85 11.77 9.78
N THR A 179 -51.76 11.93 11.10
CA THR A 179 -52.33 11.00 12.10
C THR A 179 -53.85 10.95 12.11
N ASP A 180 -54.53 11.98 11.59
CA ASP A 180 -55.99 12.05 11.51
C ASP A 180 -56.54 11.30 10.29
N GLU A 181 -55.67 10.84 9.39
CA GLU A 181 -56.04 10.01 8.26
C GLU A 181 -56.82 8.76 8.71
N GLY A 182 -57.78 8.36 7.87
CA GLY A 182 -58.50 7.11 8.07
C GLY A 182 -59.96 7.16 7.67
N ALA A 183 -60.68 6.12 8.08
CA ALA A 183 -62.10 5.98 7.81
C ALA A 183 -62.93 6.74 8.85
N TYR A 184 -63.68 7.73 8.39
CA TYR A 184 -64.68 8.45 9.15
C TYR A 184 -66.05 7.88 8.83
N THR A 185 -66.86 7.61 9.84
CA THR A 185 -68.24 7.15 9.64
C THR A 185 -69.19 8.26 10.02
N CYS A 186 -70.06 8.60 9.08
CA CYS A 186 -71.19 9.48 9.27
C CYS A 186 -72.44 8.60 9.42
N GLU A 187 -72.97 8.54 10.63
CA GLU A 187 -74.11 7.70 10.98
C GLU A 187 -75.34 8.55 11.21
N GLY A 188 -76.30 8.49 10.29
CA GLY A 188 -77.60 9.14 10.45
C GLY A 188 -78.46 8.33 11.41
N ARG A 189 -79.15 9.02 12.33
CA ARG A 189 -80.06 8.42 13.31
C ARG A 189 -81.40 9.15 13.35
N LEU A 190 -82.47 8.38 13.19
CA LEU A 190 -83.86 8.81 13.35
C LEU A 190 -84.41 8.30 14.68
N MET A 191 -84.14 9.03 15.75
CA MET A 191 -84.47 8.61 17.13
C MET A 191 -85.97 8.34 17.34
N ALA A 192 -86.85 9.05 16.63
CA ALA A 192 -88.30 8.85 16.71
C ALA A 192 -88.76 7.48 16.16
N ARG A 193 -87.95 6.81 15.34
CA ARG A 193 -88.30 5.52 14.70
C ARG A 193 -87.28 4.41 14.88
N GLY A 194 -86.16 4.68 15.54
CA GLY A 194 -85.08 3.69 15.72
C GLY A 194 -84.35 3.32 14.43
N GLU A 195 -84.45 4.12 13.37
CA GLU A 195 -83.75 3.88 12.10
C GLU A 195 -82.32 4.47 12.14
N ILE A 196 -81.36 3.69 11.64
CA ILE A 196 -79.94 4.05 11.56
C ILE A 196 -79.40 3.59 10.20
N ASP A 197 -78.71 4.48 9.47
CA ASP A 197 -77.90 4.14 8.30
C ASP A 197 -76.55 4.88 8.41
N LEU A 198 -75.51 4.34 7.80
CA LEU A 198 -74.16 4.89 7.90
C LEU A 198 -73.46 4.95 6.54
N ARG A 199 -72.54 5.91 6.40
CA ARG A 199 -71.58 5.97 5.31
C ARG A 199 -70.17 6.11 5.83
N VAL A 200 -69.25 5.36 5.23
CA VAL A 200 -67.83 5.42 5.51
C VAL A 200 -67.16 6.29 4.46
N ILE A 201 -66.47 7.33 4.91
CA ILE A 201 -65.72 8.28 4.11
C ILE A 201 -64.25 8.05 4.40
N LYS A 202 -63.48 7.70 3.36
CA LYS A 202 -62.02 7.61 3.46
C LYS A 202 -61.44 9.02 3.40
N VAL A 203 -60.85 9.49 4.49
CA VAL A 203 -60.08 10.73 4.51
C VAL A 203 -58.62 10.39 4.23
N VAL A 204 -58.01 11.12 3.29
CA VAL A 204 -56.59 11.01 2.93
C VAL A 204 -55.92 12.34 3.22
N VAL A 205 -54.77 12.30 3.89
CA VAL A 205 -54.00 13.50 4.22
C VAL A 205 -52.71 13.50 3.40
N ASN A 206 -52.60 14.50 2.52
CA ASN A 206 -51.43 14.76 1.70
C ASN A 206 -50.46 15.63 2.48
N VAL A 207 -49.17 15.27 2.45
CA VAL A 207 -48.10 15.96 3.17
C VAL A 207 -47.22 16.65 2.14
N LEU A 208 -46.97 17.94 2.33
CA LEU A 208 -46.11 18.74 1.47
C LEU A 208 -44.70 18.15 1.38
N PRO A 209 -44.04 18.22 0.21
CA PRO A 209 -42.64 17.84 0.10
C PRO A 209 -41.80 18.69 1.05
N THR A 210 -40.86 18.05 1.76
CA THR A 210 -39.95 18.70 2.69
C THR A 210 -38.54 18.22 2.39
N ILE A 211 -37.65 19.14 2.02
CA ILE A 211 -36.25 18.82 1.70
C ILE A 211 -35.40 18.90 2.97
N ARG A 212 -34.70 17.81 3.32
CA ARG A 212 -33.82 17.69 4.50
C ARG A 212 -32.37 17.57 4.07
N VAL A 213 -31.79 18.66 3.57
CA VAL A 213 -30.38 18.65 3.10
C VAL A 213 -29.42 18.75 4.29
N TRP A 214 -28.49 17.80 4.38
CA TRP A 214 -27.43 17.77 5.40
C TRP A 214 -26.13 18.42 4.94
N LYS A 215 -25.96 18.63 3.62
CA LYS A 215 -24.78 19.25 3.00
C LYS A 215 -25.24 20.20 1.89
N SER A 216 -25.27 21.49 2.18
CA SER A 216 -25.51 22.54 1.18
C SER A 216 -24.33 22.74 0.22
N GLU A 217 -23.18 22.15 0.54
CA GLU A 217 -21.96 22.17 -0.28
C GLU A 217 -21.48 20.73 -0.56
N VAL A 218 -21.26 20.43 -1.83
CA VAL A 218 -20.69 19.16 -2.29
C VAL A 218 -19.36 19.44 -2.98
N ASN A 219 -18.32 18.72 -2.57
CA ASN A 219 -17.00 18.81 -3.17
C ASN A 219 -16.79 17.67 -4.16
N ALA A 220 -16.33 17.98 -5.36
CA ALA A 220 -15.92 17.01 -6.36
C ALA A 220 -14.49 17.32 -6.84
N THR A 221 -13.82 16.33 -7.43
CA THR A 221 -12.52 16.52 -8.07
C THR A 221 -12.67 16.24 -9.56
N ALA A 222 -12.25 17.18 -10.40
CA ALA A 222 -12.14 17.02 -11.84
C ALA A 222 -10.89 16.21 -12.20
N ASP A 223 -10.80 14.99 -11.66
CA ASP A 223 -9.87 13.97 -12.13
C ASP A 223 -10.57 13.12 -13.19
N VAL A 224 -9.83 12.64 -14.19
CA VAL A 224 -10.36 12.10 -15.45
C VAL A 224 -11.46 11.06 -15.19
N GLY A 225 -12.71 11.46 -15.47
CA GLY A 225 -13.89 10.58 -15.46
C GLY A 225 -14.55 10.33 -14.10
N GLN A 226 -14.17 11.01 -13.02
CA GLN A 226 -14.83 10.82 -11.72
C GLN A 226 -16.23 11.47 -11.71
N PRO A 227 -17.29 10.72 -11.34
CA PRO A 227 -18.63 11.28 -11.22
C PRO A 227 -18.83 12.01 -9.89
N ALA A 228 -19.69 13.04 -9.89
CA ALA A 228 -20.16 13.69 -8.66
C ALA A 228 -21.61 13.32 -8.39
N LEU A 229 -21.91 12.92 -7.15
CA LEU A 229 -23.27 12.59 -6.70
C LEU A 229 -23.84 13.75 -5.90
N LEU A 230 -24.95 14.31 -6.38
CA LEU A 230 -25.78 15.27 -5.66
C LEU A 230 -27.03 14.56 -5.14
N THR A 231 -27.34 14.73 -3.86
CA THR A 231 -28.46 14.06 -3.20
C THR A 231 -29.42 15.10 -2.62
N CYS A 232 -30.72 14.94 -2.90
CA CYS A 232 -31.80 15.73 -2.35
C CYS A 232 -32.69 14.79 -1.53
N ALA A 233 -32.48 14.74 -0.21
CA ALA A 233 -33.30 13.93 0.68
C ALA A 233 -34.65 14.61 0.89
N VAL A 234 -35.73 13.95 0.48
CA VAL A 234 -37.08 14.52 0.50
C VAL A 234 -38.03 13.60 1.27
N ASP A 235 -38.86 14.20 2.13
CA ASP A 235 -40.02 13.55 2.73
C ASP A 235 -41.31 14.16 2.16
N GLY A 236 -42.39 13.39 2.07
CA GLY A 236 -43.70 13.89 1.62
C GLY A 236 -44.68 12.76 1.34
N TYR A 237 -45.97 13.07 1.21
CA TYR A 237 -46.98 12.08 0.82
C TYR A 237 -48.06 12.68 -0.10
N PRO A 238 -48.36 12.07 -1.26
CA PRO A 238 -47.67 10.94 -1.88
C PRO A 238 -46.18 11.21 -2.09
N GLU A 239 -45.41 10.15 -2.31
CA GLU A 239 -43.96 10.23 -2.53
C GLU A 239 -43.66 11.30 -3.62
N PRO A 240 -42.85 12.32 -3.29
CA PRO A 240 -42.58 13.41 -4.21
C PRO A 240 -41.58 12.99 -5.29
N MET A 241 -41.77 13.51 -6.50
CA MET A 241 -40.78 13.40 -7.57
C MET A 241 -39.83 14.59 -7.49
N VAL A 242 -38.53 14.34 -7.66
CA VAL A 242 -37.49 15.37 -7.64
C VAL A 242 -37.01 15.67 -9.05
N THR A 243 -36.93 16.97 -9.36
CA THR A 243 -36.36 17.50 -10.59
C THR A 243 -35.19 18.40 -10.24
N TRP A 244 -34.09 18.29 -10.98
CA TRP A 244 -32.91 19.15 -10.80
C TRP A 244 -32.85 20.25 -11.85
N THR A 245 -32.48 21.45 -11.44
CA THR A 245 -32.27 22.59 -12.33
C THR A 245 -30.88 23.21 -12.13
N ARG A 246 -30.34 23.81 -13.19
CA ARG A 246 -29.13 24.65 -13.15
C ARG A 246 -29.41 25.92 -13.95
N ASN A 247 -29.20 27.09 -13.34
CA ASN A 247 -29.58 28.38 -13.94
C ASN A 247 -31.03 28.39 -14.44
N GLU A 248 -31.97 27.90 -13.62
CA GLU A 248 -33.41 27.77 -13.93
C GLU A 248 -33.77 26.79 -15.06
N VAL A 249 -32.80 26.10 -15.67
CA VAL A 249 -33.03 25.11 -16.72
C VAL A 249 -33.09 23.70 -16.13
N VAL A 250 -34.15 22.95 -16.46
CA VAL A 250 -34.31 21.55 -16.05
C VAL A 250 -33.23 20.67 -16.69
N LEU A 251 -32.57 19.85 -15.87
CA LEU A 251 -31.55 18.92 -16.31
C LEU A 251 -32.20 17.60 -16.72
N GLU A 252 -31.86 17.11 -17.92
CA GLU A 252 -32.39 15.87 -18.47
C GLU A 252 -31.38 14.73 -18.43
N ALA A 253 -31.88 13.50 -18.35
CA ALA A 253 -31.05 12.30 -18.36
C ALA A 253 -30.32 12.15 -19.71
N GLY A 254 -29.01 11.87 -19.67
CA GLY A 254 -28.19 11.76 -20.87
C GLY A 254 -26.76 11.33 -20.57
N GLN A 255 -25.81 11.75 -21.41
CA GLN A 255 -24.38 11.45 -21.18
C GLN A 255 -23.81 12.20 -19.98
N LYS A 256 -24.33 13.41 -19.69
CA LYS A 256 -23.80 14.28 -18.63
C LYS A 256 -24.45 14.05 -17.26
N TYR A 257 -25.74 13.76 -17.23
CA TYR A 257 -26.52 13.61 -16.00
C TYR A 257 -27.28 12.28 -16.00
N SER A 258 -27.30 11.61 -14.85
CA SER A 258 -28.15 10.44 -14.62
C SER A 258 -28.90 10.59 -13.30
N PHE A 259 -30.12 10.05 -13.24
CA PHE A 259 -31.02 10.17 -12.08
C PHE A 259 -31.48 8.79 -11.61
N ASN A 260 -31.75 8.65 -10.32
CA ASN A 260 -32.45 7.48 -9.78
C ASN A 260 -33.98 7.54 -10.04
N GLU A 261 -34.72 6.52 -9.60
CA GLU A 261 -36.15 6.36 -9.95
C GLU A 261 -37.05 7.52 -9.51
N ASP A 262 -36.80 8.10 -8.33
CA ASP A 262 -37.56 9.24 -7.78
C ASP A 262 -36.90 10.60 -8.06
N GLY A 263 -35.71 10.60 -8.68
CA GLY A 263 -34.89 11.78 -8.97
C GLY A 263 -34.16 12.38 -7.77
N SER A 264 -34.25 11.77 -6.58
CA SER A 264 -33.60 12.26 -5.36
C SER A 264 -32.08 12.23 -5.43
N GLU A 265 -31.50 11.43 -6.33
CA GLU A 265 -30.06 11.37 -6.60
C GLU A 265 -29.78 11.74 -8.05
N MET A 266 -28.89 12.72 -8.26
CA MET A 266 -28.34 13.08 -9.56
C MET A 266 -26.84 12.84 -9.58
N THR A 267 -26.38 12.07 -10.55
CA THR A 267 -24.96 11.88 -10.83
C THR A 267 -24.55 12.71 -12.04
N ILE A 268 -23.52 13.54 -11.87
CA ILE A 268 -22.84 14.28 -12.93
C ILE A 268 -21.66 13.44 -13.41
N MET A 269 -21.69 12.99 -14.66
CA MET A 269 -20.63 12.22 -15.29
C MET A 269 -19.51 13.15 -15.78
N ASP A 270 -18.27 12.65 -15.81
CA ASP A 270 -17.10 13.37 -16.33
C ASP A 270 -17.01 14.83 -15.81
N VAL A 271 -16.90 14.97 -14.49
CA VAL A 271 -16.91 16.29 -13.84
C VAL A 271 -15.72 17.13 -14.29
N THR A 272 -16.01 18.36 -14.71
CA THR A 272 -15.02 19.37 -15.11
C THR A 272 -15.19 20.63 -14.27
N LYS A 273 -14.21 21.54 -14.31
CA LYS A 273 -14.33 22.84 -13.64
C LYS A 273 -15.53 23.67 -14.11
N LEU A 274 -16.05 23.42 -15.32
CA LEU A 274 -17.24 24.08 -15.87
C LEU A 274 -18.55 23.62 -15.22
N ASP A 275 -18.53 22.52 -14.46
CA ASP A 275 -19.70 22.01 -13.75
C ASP A 275 -19.87 22.60 -12.35
N GLU A 276 -18.87 23.34 -11.87
CA GLU A 276 -18.95 24.12 -10.62
C GLU A 276 -20.07 25.16 -10.70
N GLY A 277 -20.85 25.26 -9.62
CA GLY A 277 -21.96 26.20 -9.54
C GLY A 277 -23.10 25.70 -8.67
N GLU A 278 -24.23 26.41 -8.77
CA GLU A 278 -25.43 26.17 -7.97
C GLU A 278 -26.41 25.27 -8.74
N TYR A 279 -26.95 24.29 -8.04
CA TYR A 279 -27.94 23.33 -8.52
C TYR A 279 -29.13 23.35 -7.58
N THR A 280 -30.34 23.42 -8.12
CA THR A 280 -31.56 23.44 -7.32
C THR A 280 -32.30 22.13 -7.48
N CYS A 281 -32.58 21.45 -6.36
CA CYS A 281 -33.49 20.32 -6.36
C CYS A 281 -34.91 20.80 -6.01
N ILE A 282 -35.86 20.39 -6.84
CA ILE A 282 -37.27 20.77 -6.76
C ILE A 282 -38.07 19.50 -6.53
N ALA A 283 -38.67 19.37 -5.35
CA ALA A 283 -39.49 18.24 -4.97
C ALA A 283 -40.97 18.56 -5.07
N LYS A 284 -41.72 17.74 -5.80
CA LYS A 284 -43.13 18.01 -6.12
C LYS A 284 -44.00 16.79 -5.91
N ASN A 285 -45.13 16.99 -5.22
CA ASN A 285 -46.23 16.05 -5.18
C ASN A 285 -47.56 16.79 -5.33
N LYS A 286 -48.69 16.09 -5.19
CA LYS A 286 -50.03 16.72 -5.32
C LYS A 286 -50.39 17.67 -4.17
N ALA A 287 -49.66 17.66 -3.05
CA ALA A 287 -49.86 18.61 -1.96
C ALA A 287 -49.21 19.96 -2.28
N GLY A 288 -48.11 19.96 -3.03
CA GLY A 288 -47.37 21.16 -3.39
C GLY A 288 -45.94 20.86 -3.80
N GLU A 289 -45.07 21.86 -3.62
CA GLU A 289 -43.71 21.88 -4.13
C GLU A 289 -42.79 22.57 -3.12
N SER A 290 -41.55 22.08 -3.03
CA SER A 290 -40.48 22.69 -2.25
C SER A 290 -39.19 22.66 -3.05
N GLU A 291 -38.35 23.67 -2.90
CA GLU A 291 -37.07 23.76 -3.60
C GLU A 291 -35.93 24.08 -2.62
N GLN A 292 -34.73 23.62 -2.95
CA GLN A 292 -33.51 23.92 -2.20
C GLN A 292 -32.32 23.96 -3.14
N GLU A 293 -31.45 24.94 -2.94
CA GLU A 293 -30.20 25.11 -3.67
C GLU A 293 -29.03 24.40 -2.98
N LEU A 294 -28.14 23.83 -3.79
CA LEU A 294 -26.90 23.16 -3.42
C LEU A 294 -25.74 23.72 -4.25
N SER A 295 -24.60 23.98 -3.61
CA SER A 295 -23.38 24.43 -4.29
C SER A 295 -22.44 23.25 -4.54
N LEU A 296 -22.04 23.06 -5.80
CA LEU A 296 -21.00 22.11 -6.19
C LEU A 296 -19.68 22.85 -6.37
N ARG A 297 -18.66 22.50 -5.57
CA ARG A 297 -17.29 22.99 -5.73
C ARG A 297 -16.39 21.94 -6.36
N VAL A 298 -15.72 22.29 -7.45
CA VAL A 298 -14.89 21.37 -8.22
C VAL A 298 -13.41 21.75 -8.06
N PHE A 299 -12.65 20.84 -7.46
CA PHE A 299 -11.21 20.92 -7.33
C PHE A 299 -10.51 20.27 -8.52
N VAL A 300 -9.36 20.82 -8.91
CA VAL A 300 -8.54 20.33 -10.02
C VAL A 300 -7.20 19.87 -9.46
N LYS A 301 -6.84 18.61 -9.70
CA LYS A 301 -5.53 18.08 -9.30
C LYS A 301 -4.40 18.89 -9.93
N PRO A 302 -3.25 19.04 -9.24
CA PRO A 302 -2.09 19.68 -9.84
C PRO A 302 -1.67 18.98 -11.13
N LYS A 303 -1.25 19.78 -12.12
CA LYS A 303 -0.70 19.29 -13.36
C LYS A 303 0.40 20.23 -13.84
N ILE A 304 1.60 19.70 -14.05
CA ILE A 304 2.72 20.43 -14.64
C ILE A 304 2.39 20.69 -16.13
N THR A 305 2.23 21.96 -16.48
CA THR A 305 1.82 22.41 -17.81
C THR A 305 3.00 22.78 -18.70
N TYR A 306 4.11 23.21 -18.11
CA TYR A 306 5.32 23.53 -18.83
C TYR A 306 6.55 23.15 -18.02
N ILE A 307 7.42 22.36 -18.64
CA ILE A 307 8.74 22.04 -18.14
C ILE A 307 9.61 21.60 -19.32
N VAL A 308 10.88 21.98 -19.29
CA VAL A 308 11.84 21.56 -20.33
C VAL A 308 12.50 20.28 -19.84
N ASN A 309 12.34 19.17 -20.58
CA ASN A 309 12.84 17.85 -20.17
C ASN A 309 14.37 17.79 -20.03
N GLN A 310 15.09 18.58 -20.82
CA GLN A 310 16.55 18.62 -20.82
C GLN A 310 17.05 20.03 -21.08
N THR A 311 18.01 20.47 -20.27
CA THR A 311 18.68 21.77 -20.42
C THR A 311 20.19 21.54 -20.40
N THR A 312 20.92 22.23 -21.26
CA THR A 312 22.38 22.17 -21.31
C THR A 312 22.95 23.50 -20.83
N SER A 313 24.02 23.46 -20.04
CA SER A 313 24.75 24.63 -19.56
C SER A 313 26.24 24.42 -19.72
N GLU A 314 26.98 25.47 -20.01
CA GLU A 314 28.44 25.47 -19.88
C GLU A 314 28.82 25.54 -18.40
N MET A 315 30.00 25.03 -18.05
CA MET A 315 30.57 25.14 -16.70
C MET A 315 30.83 26.62 -16.35
N ASP A 316 30.62 26.96 -15.08
CA ASP A 316 30.72 28.29 -14.49
C ASP A 316 29.70 29.33 -14.99
N GLU A 317 28.86 28.98 -15.97
CA GLU A 317 27.72 29.79 -16.41
C GLU A 317 26.50 29.64 -15.49
N GLN A 318 25.52 30.54 -15.70
CA GLN A 318 24.23 30.49 -15.03
C GLN A 318 23.18 29.74 -15.86
N VAL A 319 22.47 28.80 -15.24
CA VAL A 319 21.32 28.10 -15.84
C VAL A 319 20.07 28.25 -14.97
N THR A 320 18.89 28.29 -15.59
CA THR A 320 17.61 28.33 -14.88
C THR A 320 16.68 27.25 -15.41
N LEU A 321 16.25 26.36 -14.51
CA LEU A 321 15.22 25.37 -14.78
C LEU A 321 13.88 25.98 -14.38
N THR A 322 12.89 25.94 -15.27
CA THR A 322 11.56 26.53 -15.05
C THR A 322 10.49 25.47 -15.14
N CYS A 323 9.57 25.51 -14.19
CA CYS A 323 8.43 24.62 -14.09
C CYS A 323 7.17 25.44 -13.84
N GLU A 324 6.13 25.20 -14.64
CA GLU A 324 4.81 25.80 -14.48
C GLU A 324 3.80 24.70 -14.21
N ALA A 325 2.89 24.95 -13.27
CA ALA A 325 1.81 24.03 -12.94
C ALA A 325 0.48 24.76 -12.80
N SER A 326 -0.58 24.01 -13.11
CA SER A 326 -1.97 24.40 -12.94
C SER A 326 -2.64 23.50 -11.91
N GLY A 327 -3.73 23.95 -11.31
CA GLY A 327 -4.49 23.21 -10.32
C GLY A 327 -5.40 24.13 -9.51
N ASP A 328 -6.40 23.56 -8.84
CA ASP A 328 -7.28 24.25 -7.90
C ASP A 328 -7.53 23.35 -6.68
N PRO A 329 -7.00 23.67 -5.50
CA PRO A 329 -6.29 24.90 -5.17
C PRO A 329 -4.96 25.02 -5.91
N THR A 330 -4.54 26.26 -6.15
CA THR A 330 -3.26 26.58 -6.80
C THR A 330 -2.12 25.80 -6.15
N PRO A 331 -1.36 24.98 -6.90
CA PRO A 331 -0.34 24.11 -6.33
C PRO A 331 0.91 24.88 -5.91
N THR A 332 1.59 24.39 -4.86
CA THR A 332 2.95 24.80 -4.53
C THR A 332 3.93 24.00 -5.36
N ILE A 333 4.88 24.67 -6.00
CA ILE A 333 5.92 24.02 -6.82
C ILE A 333 7.24 24.00 -6.05
N SER A 334 7.91 22.84 -6.06
CA SER A 334 9.19 22.62 -5.38
C SER A 334 10.17 21.86 -6.27
N TRP A 335 11.46 22.03 -5.99
CA TRP A 335 12.55 21.38 -6.73
C TRP A 335 13.35 20.47 -5.83
N SER A 336 13.84 19.35 -6.37
CA SER A 336 14.80 18.48 -5.68
C SER A 336 15.85 17.90 -6.62
N TYR A 337 16.98 17.49 -6.03
CA TYR A 337 18.09 16.79 -6.70
C TYR A 337 18.63 15.72 -5.74
N GLY A 338 18.42 14.44 -6.08
CA GLY A 338 18.65 13.33 -5.15
C GLY A 338 17.76 13.47 -3.91
N GLU A 339 18.36 13.43 -2.72
CA GLU A 339 17.65 13.63 -1.43
C GLU A 339 17.50 15.11 -1.05
N ARG A 340 18.13 16.03 -1.78
CA ARG A 340 18.11 17.46 -1.43
C ARG A 340 16.90 18.15 -2.03
N VAL A 341 16.15 18.86 -1.18
CA VAL A 341 15.05 19.73 -1.58
C VAL A 341 15.52 21.19 -1.55
N PHE A 342 15.12 21.98 -2.55
CA PHE A 342 15.43 23.41 -2.64
C PHE A 342 14.20 24.24 -2.26
N THR A 343 14.34 25.14 -1.28
CA THR A 343 13.23 25.99 -0.80
C THR A 343 13.43 27.46 -1.14
N GLU A 344 12.32 28.18 -1.33
CA GLU A 344 12.31 29.63 -1.55
C GLU A 344 12.91 30.37 -0.34
N GLY A 345 13.87 31.28 -0.59
CA GLY A 345 14.46 32.12 0.46
C GLY A 345 15.69 31.56 1.19
N GLU A 346 16.41 30.56 0.66
CA GLU A 346 17.76 30.17 1.13
C GLU A 346 18.83 31.27 0.84
N GLN A 347 18.62 32.47 1.40
CA GLN A 347 19.64 33.50 1.56
C GLN A 347 19.76 34.01 3.01
N ALA A 348 19.09 33.42 4.01
CA ALA A 348 18.92 34.07 5.32
C ALA A 348 19.27 33.28 6.60
N HIS A 349 20.07 32.21 6.59
CA HIS A 349 20.44 31.49 7.82
C HIS A 349 21.93 31.16 8.04
N LEU A 350 22.86 31.88 7.39
CA LEU A 350 24.30 31.62 7.54
C LEU A 350 25.08 32.59 8.44
N ASN A 351 24.45 33.62 9.03
CA ASN A 351 25.15 34.55 9.92
C ASN A 351 25.04 34.24 11.43
N ARG A 352 24.66 33.01 11.83
CA ARG A 352 24.59 32.67 13.28
C ARG A 352 25.25 31.37 13.74
N ILE A 353 25.84 30.55 12.88
CA ILE A 353 26.46 29.28 13.31
C ILE A 353 27.89 29.12 12.74
N TYR A 354 28.67 30.19 12.70
CA TYR A 354 30.13 30.13 12.50
C TYR A 354 30.91 30.49 13.77
N GLN A 355 30.35 30.18 14.94
CA GLN A 355 31.07 30.18 16.22
C GLN A 355 30.59 29.03 17.12
N ALA A 356 30.80 27.78 16.72
CA ALA A 356 31.02 26.70 17.67
C ALA A 356 31.48 25.42 16.97
N SER A 357 32.51 24.81 17.57
CA SER A 357 32.91 23.40 17.50
C SER A 357 33.61 22.90 16.23
N TRP A 358 34.91 22.71 16.40
CA TRP A 358 35.75 21.82 15.61
C TRP A 358 35.37 20.36 15.89
N THR A 359 34.78 19.67 14.91
CA THR A 359 34.91 18.22 14.70
C THR A 359 34.71 17.93 13.22
N ARG A 360 35.51 17.00 12.67
CA ARG A 360 35.58 16.66 11.24
C ARG A 360 34.25 16.07 10.71
N PRO A 361 33.69 16.58 9.60
CA PRO A 361 32.79 15.82 8.74
C PRO A 361 33.45 15.57 7.37
N GLU A 362 33.40 14.32 6.94
CA GLU A 362 33.76 13.88 5.60
C GLU A 362 32.81 14.49 4.55
N GLN A 363 33.41 14.94 3.44
CA GLN A 363 32.82 15.13 2.11
C GLN A 363 31.35 15.60 1.97
N HIS A 364 31.06 16.89 2.20
CA HIS A 364 30.12 17.67 1.39
C HIS A 364 30.58 19.14 1.37
N LYS A 365 31.54 19.47 0.51
CA LYS A 365 32.02 20.85 0.34
C LYS A 365 31.13 21.62 -0.65
N SER A 366 30.37 22.58 -0.09
CA SER A 366 29.89 23.83 -0.69
C SER A 366 28.73 23.75 -1.69
N LEU A 367 27.53 24.14 -1.23
CA LEU A 367 26.45 24.68 -2.05
C LEU A 367 25.68 25.82 -1.35
N ASP A 368 26.35 26.54 -0.44
CA ASP A 368 25.78 27.75 0.17
C ASP A 368 26.06 28.96 -0.74
N GLY A 369 25.04 29.41 -1.47
CA GLY A 369 25.05 30.67 -2.23
C GLY A 369 24.89 30.59 -3.76
N ASN A 370 24.98 29.38 -4.34
CA ASN A 370 24.96 29.17 -5.81
C ASN A 370 23.58 28.84 -6.39
N VAL A 371 22.57 28.61 -5.54
CA VAL A 371 21.22 28.19 -5.97
C VAL A 371 20.21 29.22 -5.52
N VAL A 372 19.31 29.62 -6.42
CA VAL A 372 18.21 30.55 -6.12
C VAL A 372 16.91 29.93 -6.63
N VAL A 373 15.98 29.67 -5.72
CA VAL A 373 14.60 29.32 -6.07
C VAL A 373 13.75 30.58 -6.01
N ARG A 374 13.01 30.85 -7.07
CA ARG A 374 11.96 31.86 -7.09
C ARG A 374 10.65 31.18 -7.46
N SER A 375 9.66 31.32 -6.60
CA SER A 375 8.35 30.74 -6.82
C SER A 375 7.30 31.86 -6.86
N ASP A 376 6.53 31.88 -7.93
CA ASP A 376 5.25 32.56 -8.01
C ASP A 376 4.13 31.51 -7.88
N ALA A 377 2.88 31.94 -7.78
CA ALA A 377 1.73 31.08 -7.55
C ALA A 377 1.60 29.92 -8.55
N ARG A 378 2.08 30.05 -9.79
CA ARG A 378 1.99 29.00 -10.83
C ARG A 378 3.29 28.61 -11.49
N VAL A 379 4.37 29.34 -11.22
CA VAL A 379 5.67 29.16 -11.88
C VAL A 379 6.75 29.13 -10.82
N SER A 380 7.63 28.14 -10.87
CA SER A 380 8.84 28.11 -10.06
C SER A 380 10.07 27.94 -10.94
N SER A 381 11.10 28.72 -10.63
CA SER A 381 12.39 28.69 -11.30
C SER A 381 13.50 28.36 -10.32
N LEU A 382 14.31 27.36 -10.65
CA LEU A 382 15.55 26.99 -9.97
C LEU A 382 16.74 27.50 -10.79
N THR A 383 17.42 28.53 -10.28
CA THR A 383 18.62 29.09 -10.92
C THR A 383 19.88 28.59 -10.23
N LEU A 384 20.80 28.01 -10.99
CA LEU A 384 22.18 27.73 -10.58
C LEU A 384 23.08 28.83 -11.17
N LYS A 385 23.81 29.58 -10.33
CA LYS A 385 24.61 30.74 -10.77
C LYS A 385 25.99 30.40 -11.34
N TYR A 386 26.61 29.35 -10.82
CA TYR A 386 27.95 28.91 -11.19
C TYR A 386 27.92 27.39 -11.29
N VAL A 387 27.56 26.91 -12.47
CA VAL A 387 27.32 25.49 -12.72
C VAL A 387 28.62 24.70 -12.68
N LYS A 388 28.68 23.64 -11.87
CA LYS A 388 29.80 22.70 -11.83
C LYS A 388 29.43 21.42 -12.57
N TYR A 389 30.44 20.66 -13.01
CA TYR A 389 30.22 19.35 -13.62
C TYR A 389 29.50 18.36 -12.68
N THR A 390 29.57 18.57 -11.36
CA THR A 390 28.86 17.77 -10.34
C THR A 390 27.37 18.10 -10.23
N ASP A 391 26.95 19.23 -10.79
CA ASP A 391 25.55 19.66 -10.78
C ASP A 391 24.74 19.03 -11.92
N ALA A 392 25.42 18.33 -12.84
CA ALA A 392 24.80 17.57 -13.93
C ALA A 392 23.98 16.39 -13.37
N GLY A 393 22.79 16.18 -13.91
CA GLY A 393 21.93 15.07 -13.52
C GLY A 393 20.45 15.41 -13.55
N GLN A 394 19.65 14.57 -12.89
CA GLN A 394 18.19 14.67 -12.90
C GLN A 394 17.67 15.48 -11.72
N TYR A 395 17.09 16.62 -12.00
CA TYR A 395 16.29 17.42 -11.09
C TYR A 395 14.83 16.98 -11.18
N LEU A 396 14.08 17.15 -10.10
CA LEU A 396 12.65 16.85 -10.05
C LEU A 396 11.88 18.11 -9.71
N CYS A 397 10.93 18.49 -10.57
CA CYS A 397 9.90 19.47 -10.24
C CYS A 397 8.67 18.73 -9.68
N THR A 398 8.18 19.17 -8.54
CA THR A 398 6.99 18.62 -7.89
C THR A 398 5.96 19.73 -7.67
N ALA A 399 4.77 19.58 -8.24
CA ALA A 399 3.60 20.42 -8.02
C ALA A 399 2.64 19.73 -7.04
N ARG A 400 2.42 20.35 -5.87
CA ARG A 400 1.67 19.75 -4.75
C ARG A 400 0.48 20.63 -4.35
N SER A 401 -0.67 20.02 -4.07
CA SER A 401 -1.82 20.68 -3.44
C SER A 401 -2.52 19.74 -2.46
N ALA A 402 -3.56 20.24 -1.77
CA ALA A 402 -4.37 19.40 -0.88
C ALA A 402 -5.11 18.24 -1.60
N ILE A 403 -5.17 18.28 -2.94
CA ILE A 403 -5.93 17.34 -3.77
C ILE A 403 -5.03 16.23 -4.35
N GLY A 404 -3.72 16.47 -4.43
CA GLY A 404 -2.75 15.52 -4.96
C GLY A 404 -1.43 16.17 -5.36
N ASP A 405 -0.58 15.39 -6.01
CA ASP A 405 0.76 15.79 -6.47
C ASP A 405 0.94 15.41 -7.95
N ASP A 406 1.78 16.16 -8.67
CA ASP A 406 2.29 15.83 -9.99
C ASP A 406 3.80 16.11 -10.05
N ASP A 407 4.56 15.18 -10.60
CA ASP A 407 6.03 15.16 -10.55
C ASP A 407 6.59 15.03 -11.97
N HIS A 408 7.58 15.85 -12.32
CA HIS A 408 8.23 15.78 -13.62
C HIS A 408 9.75 15.96 -13.53
N PRO A 409 10.54 15.03 -14.10
CA PRO A 409 11.99 15.14 -14.11
C PRO A 409 12.50 16.12 -15.18
N VAL A 410 13.66 16.72 -14.91
CA VAL A 410 14.44 17.59 -15.81
C VAL A 410 15.90 17.18 -15.73
N TYR A 411 16.53 16.95 -16.88
CA TYR A 411 17.95 16.61 -16.96
C TYR A 411 18.78 17.85 -17.25
N LEU A 412 19.73 18.17 -16.38
CA LEU A 412 20.76 19.19 -16.62
C LEU A 412 22.03 18.51 -17.14
N GLU A 413 22.45 18.85 -18.34
CA GLU A 413 23.75 18.49 -18.89
C GLU A 413 24.73 19.66 -18.72
N VAL A 414 25.94 19.37 -18.24
CA VAL A 414 26.98 20.39 -18.03
C VAL A 414 28.14 20.14 -18.99
N GLN A 415 28.35 21.05 -19.93
CA GLN A 415 29.46 21.01 -20.87
C GLN A 415 30.68 21.74 -20.30
N TYR A 416 31.88 21.18 -20.50
CA TYR A 416 33.15 21.72 -20.03
C TYR A 416 34.32 21.26 -20.88
N ALA A 417 35.37 22.09 -20.91
CA ALA A 417 36.62 21.80 -21.58
C ALA A 417 37.29 20.53 -21.02
N PRO A 418 38.09 19.81 -21.82
CA PRO A 418 38.70 18.56 -21.39
C PRO A 418 39.61 18.75 -20.18
N LYS A 419 39.69 17.74 -19.30
CA LYS A 419 40.62 17.69 -18.18
C LYS A 419 41.47 16.44 -18.29
N ILE A 420 42.80 16.60 -18.29
CA ILE A 420 43.74 15.50 -18.53
C ILE A 420 44.28 14.94 -17.21
N GLN A 421 44.21 13.61 -17.07
CA GLN A 421 44.69 12.79 -15.97
C GLN A 421 45.74 11.79 -16.49
N GLY A 422 46.57 11.26 -15.60
CA GLY A 422 47.66 10.34 -15.94
C GLY A 422 48.95 10.63 -15.17
N GLU A 423 49.78 9.59 -15.03
CA GLU A 423 51.10 9.64 -14.41
C GLU A 423 52.05 10.48 -15.27
N VAL A 424 52.62 11.54 -14.68
CA VAL A 424 53.38 12.57 -15.40
C VAL A 424 54.78 12.12 -15.78
N VAL A 425 55.36 11.14 -15.08
CA VAL A 425 56.74 10.72 -15.27
C VAL A 425 56.78 9.22 -15.55
N VAL A 426 57.42 8.84 -16.66
CA VAL A 426 57.58 7.44 -17.06
C VAL A 426 59.06 7.15 -17.28
N TYR A 427 59.56 6.09 -16.64
CA TYR A 427 60.96 5.66 -16.76
C TYR A 427 61.09 4.47 -17.71
N THR A 428 62.08 4.52 -18.63
CA THR A 428 62.42 3.40 -19.52
C THR A 428 63.85 3.51 -20.02
N TRP A 429 64.32 2.58 -20.85
CA TRP A 429 65.65 2.62 -21.45
C TRP A 429 65.60 2.28 -22.94
N GLU A 430 66.72 2.50 -23.63
CA GLU A 430 66.86 2.21 -25.06
C GLU A 430 66.46 0.76 -25.39
N GLY A 431 65.59 0.61 -26.39
CA GLY A 431 65.03 -0.67 -26.81
C GLY A 431 63.90 -1.22 -25.94
N ASN A 432 63.55 -0.58 -24.81
CA ASN A 432 62.44 -0.98 -23.95
C ASN A 432 61.22 -0.07 -24.15
N THR A 433 60.09 -0.68 -24.51
CA THR A 433 58.85 0.06 -24.78
C THR A 433 58.23 0.58 -23.48
N ALA A 434 58.03 1.90 -23.43
CA ALA A 434 57.24 2.59 -22.42
C ALA A 434 55.84 2.91 -22.96
N ASN A 435 54.85 2.96 -22.07
CA ASN A 435 53.49 3.39 -22.38
C ASN A 435 53.15 4.61 -21.53
N ILE A 436 52.84 5.74 -22.18
CA ILE A 436 52.36 6.95 -21.52
C ILE A 436 50.85 7.05 -21.75
N SER A 437 50.06 7.07 -20.68
CA SER A 437 48.59 7.15 -20.74
C SER A 437 48.11 8.58 -20.52
N CYS A 438 47.37 9.11 -21.49
CA CYS A 438 46.64 10.35 -21.39
C CYS A 438 45.14 10.05 -21.27
N GLU A 439 44.61 10.21 -20.06
CA GLU A 439 43.19 9.98 -19.76
C GLU A 439 42.46 11.32 -19.71
N VAL A 440 41.32 11.42 -20.36
CA VAL A 440 40.60 12.69 -20.54
C VAL A 440 39.20 12.59 -19.95
N LYS A 441 38.82 13.57 -19.14
CA LYS A 441 37.42 13.79 -18.71
C LYS A 441 36.90 15.05 -19.38
N ALA A 442 35.85 14.94 -20.18
CA ALA A 442 35.26 16.06 -20.91
C ALA A 442 33.75 15.84 -21.12
N ASN A 443 33.01 16.92 -21.29
CA ASN A 443 31.65 16.88 -21.82
C ASN A 443 31.46 18.07 -22.79
N PRO A 444 31.11 17.87 -24.07
CA PRO A 444 30.87 16.59 -24.75
C PRO A 444 32.06 15.65 -24.73
N SER A 445 31.78 14.35 -24.78
CA SER A 445 32.78 13.28 -24.80
C SER A 445 33.43 13.08 -26.18
N ASP A 446 32.99 13.81 -27.20
CA ASP A 446 33.66 13.88 -28.50
C ASP A 446 34.89 14.79 -28.36
N VAL A 447 36.05 14.17 -28.15
CA VAL A 447 37.32 14.84 -27.87
C VAL A 447 38.35 14.45 -28.92
N SER A 448 39.04 15.45 -29.46
CA SER A 448 40.24 15.24 -30.26
C SER A 448 41.47 15.19 -29.34
N ILE A 449 42.19 14.05 -29.32
CA ILE A 449 43.41 13.86 -28.53
C ILE A 449 44.64 13.76 -29.44
N VAL A 450 45.59 14.66 -29.22
CA VAL A 450 46.82 14.81 -30.00
C VAL A 450 48.05 14.77 -29.08
N TRP A 451 49.11 14.11 -29.54
CA TRP A 451 50.42 14.16 -28.86
C TRP A 451 51.36 15.11 -29.60
N LEU A 452 52.01 15.99 -28.86
CA LEU A 452 52.96 16.98 -29.33
C LEU A 452 54.34 16.71 -28.71
N ARG A 453 55.40 17.00 -29.47
CA ARG A 453 56.78 17.01 -29.00
C ARG A 453 57.48 18.22 -29.61
N ASP A 454 58.15 19.02 -28.79
CA ASP A 454 58.77 20.29 -29.22
C ASP A 454 57.80 21.17 -30.03
N GLU A 455 56.54 21.25 -29.56
CA GLU A 455 55.41 21.94 -30.22
C GLU A 455 54.96 21.36 -31.58
N LEU A 456 55.55 20.25 -32.03
CA LEU A 456 55.20 19.57 -33.27
C LEU A 456 54.32 18.34 -32.99
N GLN A 457 53.25 18.20 -33.77
CA GLN A 457 52.38 17.02 -33.68
C GLN A 457 53.12 15.76 -34.09
N LEU A 458 53.12 14.77 -33.20
CA LEU A 458 53.64 13.45 -33.52
C LEU A 458 52.80 12.85 -34.65
N PRO A 459 53.44 12.28 -35.68
CA PRO A 459 52.72 11.77 -36.83
C PRO A 459 51.78 10.63 -36.43
N ASN A 460 50.57 10.63 -37.00
CA ASN A 460 49.59 9.56 -36.78
C ASN A 460 50.01 8.20 -37.37
N SER A 461 51.13 8.15 -38.11
CA SER A 461 51.70 6.93 -38.65
C SER A 461 52.55 6.23 -37.59
N ASN A 462 52.24 4.97 -37.31
CA ASN A 462 53.09 4.07 -36.54
C ASN A 462 54.49 4.02 -37.17
N THR A 463 55.45 4.72 -36.58
CA THR A 463 56.87 4.52 -36.88
C THR A 463 57.32 3.23 -36.19
N THR A 464 58.58 2.83 -36.40
CA THR A 464 59.13 1.66 -35.71
C THR A 464 59.18 1.86 -34.19
N ASN A 465 59.47 3.07 -33.73
CA ASN A 465 59.66 3.42 -32.32
C ASN A 465 58.44 4.03 -31.62
N ILE A 466 57.50 4.67 -32.32
CA ILE A 466 56.33 5.34 -31.70
C ILE A 466 55.02 4.79 -32.26
N LYS A 467 54.08 4.44 -31.38
CA LYS A 467 52.72 4.03 -31.72
C LYS A 467 51.71 4.71 -30.82
N ILE A 468 50.61 5.20 -31.40
CA ILE A 468 49.56 5.89 -30.64
C ILE A 468 48.27 5.07 -30.75
N PHE A 469 47.76 4.62 -29.61
CA PHE A 469 46.48 3.91 -29.52
C PHE A 469 45.45 4.84 -28.91
N ARG A 470 44.32 5.03 -29.61
CA ARG A 470 43.29 5.97 -29.19
C ARG A 470 41.96 5.29 -28.94
N THR A 471 41.30 5.73 -27.89
CA THR A 471 39.86 5.62 -27.63
C THR A 471 39.31 7.04 -27.46
N PRO A 472 37.98 7.27 -27.42
CA PRO A 472 37.43 8.62 -27.34
C PRO A 472 37.93 9.47 -26.16
N LEU A 473 38.25 8.84 -25.02
CA LEU A 473 38.64 9.52 -23.79
C LEU A 473 40.00 9.08 -23.24
N ILE A 474 40.71 8.15 -23.91
CA ILE A 474 42.02 7.68 -23.47
C ILE A 474 42.92 7.50 -24.68
N SER A 475 44.14 8.02 -24.60
CA SER A 475 45.19 7.87 -25.61
C SER A 475 46.47 7.33 -24.98
N TYR A 476 47.02 6.25 -25.54
CA TYR A 476 48.30 5.67 -25.13
C TYR A 476 49.37 6.00 -26.16
N LEU A 477 50.43 6.67 -25.72
CA LEU A 477 51.66 6.82 -26.48
C LEU A 477 52.62 5.69 -26.08
N GLN A 478 52.76 4.69 -26.96
CA GLN A 478 53.82 3.68 -26.82
C GLN A 478 55.07 4.19 -27.50
N ILE A 479 56.18 4.23 -26.77
CA ILE A 479 57.48 4.66 -27.28
C ILE A 479 58.56 3.66 -26.90
N THR A 480 59.36 3.24 -27.89
CA THR A 480 60.54 2.40 -27.71
C THR A 480 61.76 3.26 -28.07
N PRO A 481 62.44 3.88 -27.09
CA PRO A 481 63.54 4.79 -27.39
C PRO A 481 64.64 4.11 -28.21
N GLU A 482 65.02 4.71 -29.33
CA GLU A 482 66.12 4.27 -30.20
C GLU A 482 67.39 5.10 -29.96
N SER A 483 67.26 6.29 -29.37
CA SER A 483 68.39 7.17 -28.99
C SER A 483 68.08 8.04 -27.76
N GLU A 484 69.10 8.70 -27.20
CA GLU A 484 68.92 9.70 -26.12
C GLU A 484 67.96 10.84 -26.50
N ASN A 485 67.86 11.15 -27.79
CA ASN A 485 66.93 12.14 -28.31
C ASN A 485 65.47 11.70 -28.26
N ASP A 486 65.12 10.50 -27.79
CA ASP A 486 63.73 10.07 -27.60
C ASP A 486 63.21 10.34 -26.18
N PHE A 487 64.09 10.67 -25.24
CA PHE A 487 63.71 11.08 -23.88
C PHE A 487 63.33 12.57 -23.84
N GLY A 488 62.61 12.97 -22.79
CA GLY A 488 62.17 14.33 -22.58
C GLY A 488 60.65 14.49 -22.54
N SER A 489 60.18 15.67 -22.90
CA SER A 489 58.78 16.09 -22.75
C SER A 489 57.91 15.67 -23.93
N TYR A 490 56.73 15.15 -23.60
CA TYR A 490 55.65 14.79 -24.49
C TYR A 490 54.37 15.45 -23.98
N ASN A 491 53.75 16.31 -24.78
CA ASN A 491 52.52 16.98 -24.41
C ASN A 491 51.32 16.22 -24.98
N CYS A 492 50.36 15.86 -24.14
CA CYS A 492 49.05 15.43 -24.59
C CYS A 492 48.11 16.62 -24.60
N THR A 493 47.50 16.91 -25.74
CA THR A 493 46.54 17.99 -25.91
C THR A 493 45.18 17.41 -26.28
N ALA A 494 44.16 17.78 -25.52
CA ALA A 494 42.79 17.32 -25.71
C ALA A 494 41.88 18.53 -25.96
N SER A 495 41.05 18.48 -27.00
CA SER A 495 40.11 19.56 -27.34
C SER A 495 38.70 19.06 -27.62
N ASN A 496 37.70 19.79 -27.14
CA ASN A 496 36.31 19.70 -27.57
C ASN A 496 35.79 21.11 -27.90
N GLU A 497 34.49 21.24 -28.20
CA GLU A 497 33.87 22.55 -28.49
C GLU A 497 33.93 23.56 -27.33
N MET A 498 34.15 23.09 -26.09
CA MET A 498 34.21 23.93 -24.89
C MET A 498 35.62 24.45 -24.59
N GLY A 499 36.65 23.92 -25.25
CA GLY A 499 38.02 24.37 -25.06
C GLY A 499 39.07 23.30 -25.28
N THR A 500 40.30 23.64 -24.93
CA THR A 500 41.48 22.80 -25.09
C THR A 500 42.29 22.78 -23.80
N GLU A 501 42.79 21.62 -23.43
CA GLU A 501 43.69 21.41 -22.29
C GLU A 501 44.94 20.69 -22.77
N SER A 502 46.09 21.01 -22.17
CA SER A 502 47.36 20.36 -22.50
C SER A 502 48.11 19.98 -21.24
N LYS A 503 48.63 18.76 -21.20
CA LYS A 503 49.39 18.25 -20.06
C LYS A 503 50.71 17.64 -20.53
N GLU A 504 51.77 18.03 -19.85
CA GLU A 504 53.12 17.52 -20.07
C GLU A 504 53.33 16.16 -19.40
N PHE A 505 53.99 15.26 -20.11
CA PHE A 505 54.46 13.95 -19.66
C PHE A 505 55.95 13.83 -19.94
N LEU A 506 56.73 13.41 -18.95
CA LEU A 506 58.18 13.31 -19.01
C LEU A 506 58.60 11.85 -19.16
N LEU A 507 59.27 11.52 -20.27
CA LEU A 507 59.94 10.25 -20.46
C LEU A 507 61.40 10.37 -20.02
N ILE A 508 61.77 9.68 -18.94
CA ILE A 508 63.11 9.76 -18.35
C ILE A 508 63.87 8.45 -18.57
N GLN A 509 65.16 8.56 -18.88
CA GLN A 509 66.04 7.41 -19.02
C GLN A 509 66.27 6.75 -17.64
N ALA A 510 65.84 5.51 -17.51
CA ALA A 510 66.09 4.66 -16.36
C ALA A 510 67.58 4.31 -16.27
N VAL A 511 68.12 4.40 -15.07
CA VAL A 511 69.50 4.01 -14.76
C VAL A 511 69.52 2.72 -13.94
N VAL A 512 70.69 2.12 -13.77
CA VAL A 512 70.84 0.99 -12.84
C VAL A 512 70.68 1.48 -11.39
N PRO A 513 70.33 0.60 -10.43
CA PRO A 513 70.16 1.01 -9.04
C PRO A 513 71.46 1.50 -8.41
N SER A 514 71.36 2.30 -7.35
CA SER A 514 72.51 2.61 -6.49
C SER A 514 72.95 1.37 -5.69
N ALA A 515 74.12 1.45 -5.07
CA ALA A 515 74.60 0.35 -4.21
C ALA A 515 73.67 0.20 -2.97
N PRO A 516 73.31 -1.04 -2.59
CA PRO A 516 72.67 -1.32 -1.29
C PRO A 516 73.69 -1.16 -0.15
N SER A 517 73.20 -0.93 1.07
CA SER A 517 74.04 -0.73 2.26
C SER A 517 73.99 -1.94 3.17
N ILE A 518 75.11 -2.67 3.32
CA ILE A 518 75.16 -3.80 4.27
C ILE A 518 75.12 -3.24 5.70
N ILE A 519 74.12 -3.68 6.48
CA ILE A 519 73.94 -3.30 7.89
C ILE A 519 74.77 -4.23 8.77
N GLU A 520 74.57 -5.54 8.59
CA GLU A 520 75.17 -6.56 9.44
C GLU A 520 75.43 -7.85 8.67
N VAL A 521 76.57 -8.47 8.96
CA VAL A 521 76.86 -9.85 8.54
C VAL A 521 76.92 -10.71 9.79
N SER A 522 75.96 -11.62 9.94
CA SER A 522 75.86 -12.61 11.02
C SER A 522 76.51 -13.93 10.58
N PRO A 523 77.76 -14.23 11.01
CA PRO A 523 78.47 -15.42 10.57
C PRO A 523 78.07 -16.66 11.36
N PHE A 524 77.95 -17.78 10.66
CA PHE A 524 77.90 -19.13 11.24
C PHE A 524 79.09 -19.94 10.72
N SER A 525 79.23 -21.20 11.10
CA SER A 525 80.40 -22.00 10.73
C SER A 525 80.51 -22.27 9.22
N THR A 526 79.37 -22.43 8.51
CA THR A 526 79.34 -22.72 7.05
C THR A 526 78.44 -21.80 6.23
N THR A 527 77.78 -20.85 6.88
CA THR A 527 76.84 -19.89 6.27
C THR A 527 77.06 -18.51 6.86
N ALA A 528 76.58 -17.47 6.19
CA ALA A 528 76.47 -16.15 6.78
C ALA A 528 75.16 -15.51 6.32
N GLN A 529 74.46 -14.89 7.26
CA GLN A 529 73.26 -14.09 7.01
C GLN A 529 73.69 -12.62 6.84
N ILE A 530 73.15 -11.96 5.81
CA ILE A 530 73.52 -10.60 5.44
C ILE A 530 72.23 -9.75 5.47
N GLN A 531 72.18 -8.83 6.43
CA GLN A 531 71.14 -7.81 6.51
C GLN A 531 71.63 -6.53 5.85
N PHE A 532 70.77 -5.89 5.07
CA PHE A 532 71.12 -4.71 4.30
C PHE A 532 69.92 -3.78 4.11
N GLU A 533 70.20 -2.50 3.90
CA GLU A 533 69.23 -1.52 3.42
C GLU A 533 69.20 -1.52 1.90
N GLU A 534 68.01 -1.32 1.35
CA GLU A 534 67.78 -1.21 -0.09
C GLU A 534 68.52 0.01 -0.70
N PRO A 535 68.75 0.01 -2.02
CA PRO A 535 69.33 1.15 -2.72
C PRO A 535 68.52 2.44 -2.49
N GLU A 536 69.20 3.55 -2.19
CA GLU A 536 68.59 4.89 -2.11
C GLU A 536 67.86 5.28 -3.40
N SER A 537 68.39 4.85 -4.55
CA SER A 537 67.73 5.00 -5.85
C SER A 537 67.61 3.67 -6.57
N THR A 538 66.40 3.35 -7.01
CA THR A 538 66.12 2.21 -7.89
C THR A 538 66.50 2.48 -9.35
N GLY A 539 66.87 3.73 -9.66
CA GLY A 539 67.12 4.18 -11.03
C GLY A 539 65.86 4.45 -11.85
N GLY A 540 64.72 4.64 -11.19
CA GLY A 540 63.43 4.96 -11.81
C GLY A 540 62.58 3.74 -12.18
N VAL A 541 63.14 2.52 -12.11
CA VAL A 541 62.41 1.27 -12.34
C VAL A 541 62.65 0.28 -11.19
N PRO A 542 61.69 -0.60 -10.85
CA PRO A 542 61.79 -1.46 -9.68
C PRO A 542 63.03 -2.37 -9.68
N VAL A 543 63.61 -2.58 -8.49
CA VAL A 543 64.65 -3.59 -8.28
C VAL A 543 64.02 -4.98 -8.37
N LEU A 544 64.63 -5.86 -9.16
CA LEU A 544 64.12 -7.21 -9.39
C LEU A 544 64.93 -8.25 -8.62
N LYS A 545 66.24 -8.04 -8.46
CA LYS A 545 67.14 -9.03 -7.87
C LYS A 545 68.27 -8.38 -7.08
N TYR A 546 68.87 -9.17 -6.19
CA TYR A 546 70.11 -8.83 -5.50
C TYR A 546 71.17 -9.90 -5.77
N ARG A 547 72.42 -9.50 -6.01
CA ARG A 547 73.56 -10.42 -6.16
C ARG A 547 74.51 -10.26 -4.97
N ALA A 548 74.68 -11.35 -4.22
CA ALA A 548 75.73 -11.43 -3.21
C ALA A 548 76.98 -12.06 -3.83
N GLN A 549 78.14 -11.45 -3.60
CA GLN A 549 79.44 -11.99 -3.99
C GLN A 549 80.33 -12.13 -2.76
N TRP A 550 81.00 -13.27 -2.59
CA TRP A 550 81.92 -13.51 -1.47
C TRP A 550 83.19 -14.26 -1.89
N LYS A 551 84.30 -14.03 -1.19
CA LYS A 551 85.54 -14.81 -1.34
C LYS A 551 86.36 -14.82 -0.04
N VAL A 552 87.32 -15.74 0.03
CA VAL A 552 88.25 -15.81 1.17
C VAL A 552 89.17 -14.58 1.16
N GLN A 553 89.37 -13.97 2.32
CA GLN A 553 90.17 -12.75 2.43
C GLN A 553 91.59 -12.98 1.87
N GLY A 554 92.01 -12.12 0.95
CA GLY A 554 93.34 -12.15 0.34
C GLY A 554 93.60 -13.26 -0.70
N ARG A 555 92.60 -14.07 -1.09
CA ARG A 555 92.76 -15.12 -2.11
C ARG A 555 91.49 -15.35 -2.96
N GLY A 556 91.69 -15.64 -4.25
CA GLY A 556 90.70 -16.33 -5.09
C GLY A 556 89.66 -15.46 -5.82
N SER A 557 88.85 -16.13 -6.64
CA SER A 557 87.73 -15.54 -7.40
C SER A 557 86.47 -15.41 -6.52
N TRP A 558 85.63 -14.42 -6.81
CA TRP A 558 84.34 -14.24 -6.15
C TRP A 558 83.39 -15.40 -6.47
N ALA A 559 82.92 -16.10 -5.43
CA ALA A 559 81.69 -16.87 -5.52
C ALA A 559 80.50 -15.91 -5.54
N GLN A 560 79.38 -16.32 -6.14
CA GLN A 560 78.22 -15.46 -6.29
C GLN A 560 76.90 -16.23 -6.21
N LYS A 561 75.85 -15.53 -5.79
CA LYS A 561 74.47 -16.01 -5.82
C LYS A 561 73.50 -14.85 -6.03
N VAL A 562 72.49 -15.06 -6.86
CA VAL A 562 71.41 -14.11 -7.12
C VAL A 562 70.18 -14.51 -6.31
N TYR A 563 69.50 -13.51 -5.77
CA TYR A 563 68.26 -13.65 -5.00
C TYR A 563 67.20 -12.77 -5.66
N GLU A 564 66.02 -13.33 -5.90
CA GLU A 564 64.88 -12.60 -6.46
C GLU A 564 64.24 -11.74 -5.37
N ALA A 565 63.97 -10.48 -5.67
CA ALA A 565 63.23 -9.57 -4.79
C ALA A 565 61.73 -9.70 -5.05
N GLN A 566 60.92 -9.75 -3.99
CA GLN A 566 59.46 -9.66 -4.09
C GLN A 566 59.06 -8.21 -3.83
N ASP A 567 58.31 -7.61 -4.75
CA ASP A 567 57.89 -6.20 -4.67
C ASP A 567 59.04 -5.21 -4.43
N GLY A 568 60.23 -5.47 -4.98
CA GLY A 568 61.41 -4.61 -4.83
C GLY A 568 62.31 -4.92 -3.64
N SER A 569 61.85 -5.77 -2.72
CA SER A 569 62.53 -6.06 -1.45
C SER A 569 62.85 -7.54 -1.23
N ILE A 570 63.82 -7.82 -0.37
CA ILE A 570 64.10 -9.17 0.13
C ILE A 570 64.57 -9.19 1.61
N GLY A 571 64.87 -8.03 2.21
CA GLY A 571 65.24 -7.85 3.61
C GLY A 571 66.58 -8.45 4.04
N GLU A 572 66.81 -9.72 3.78
CA GLU A 572 68.02 -10.46 4.18
C GLU A 572 68.38 -11.52 3.13
N VAL A 573 69.68 -11.77 2.95
CA VAL A 573 70.18 -12.87 2.11
C VAL A 573 71.16 -13.78 2.86
N THR A 574 71.08 -15.09 2.62
CA THR A 574 71.98 -16.09 3.24
C THR A 574 72.93 -16.73 2.24
N ILE A 575 74.24 -16.47 2.41
CA ILE A 575 75.31 -17.16 1.67
C ILE A 575 75.68 -18.48 2.35
N LYS A 576 76.01 -19.50 1.55
CA LYS A 576 76.28 -20.87 2.00
C LYS A 576 77.60 -21.40 1.42
N GLY A 577 78.11 -22.50 1.99
CA GLY A 577 79.33 -23.16 1.50
C GLY A 577 80.62 -22.50 1.98
N LEU A 578 80.57 -21.81 3.13
CA LEU A 578 81.74 -21.21 3.76
C LEU A 578 82.54 -22.26 4.54
N LYS A 579 83.83 -21.99 4.74
CA LYS A 579 84.72 -22.80 5.58
C LYS A 579 84.71 -22.26 7.01
N PRO A 580 84.68 -23.11 8.06
CA PRO A 580 84.78 -22.67 9.45
C PRO A 580 86.08 -21.92 9.75
N GLU A 581 86.04 -21.03 10.74
CA GLU A 581 87.16 -20.18 11.20
C GLU A 581 87.91 -19.41 10.11
N THR A 582 87.29 -19.19 8.95
CA THR A 582 87.91 -18.58 7.78
C THR A 582 87.41 -17.15 7.61
N ARG A 583 88.32 -16.24 7.29
CA ARG A 583 87.98 -14.84 7.01
C ARG A 583 87.50 -14.69 5.57
N TYR A 584 86.37 -14.01 5.39
CA TYR A 584 85.75 -13.73 4.11
C TYR A 584 85.56 -12.22 3.92
N GLU A 585 85.51 -11.82 2.65
CA GLU A 585 84.95 -10.53 2.24
C GLU A 585 83.69 -10.75 1.40
N VAL A 586 82.67 -9.93 1.61
CA VAL A 586 81.36 -10.01 0.95
C VAL A 586 80.90 -8.64 0.48
N LYS A 587 80.21 -8.60 -0.66
CA LYS A 587 79.57 -7.40 -1.20
C LYS A 587 78.23 -7.74 -1.85
N LEU A 588 77.34 -6.77 -1.93
CA LEU A 588 75.99 -6.91 -2.47
C LEU A 588 75.73 -5.88 -3.57
N SER A 589 75.06 -6.26 -4.66
CA SER A 589 74.59 -5.33 -5.71
C SER A 589 73.11 -5.56 -5.99
N ALA A 590 72.40 -4.50 -6.36
CA ALA A 590 70.99 -4.56 -6.77
C ALA A 590 70.87 -4.57 -8.30
N ILE A 591 69.85 -5.23 -8.83
CA ILE A 591 69.62 -5.44 -10.25
C ILE A 591 68.18 -5.07 -10.59
N ASN A 592 67.98 -4.09 -11.47
CA ASN A 592 66.68 -3.74 -12.02
C ASN A 592 66.54 -4.19 -13.49
N GLY A 593 65.46 -3.79 -14.16
CA GLY A 593 65.23 -4.12 -15.57
C GLY A 593 66.29 -3.58 -16.55
N LYS A 594 67.00 -2.49 -16.20
CA LYS A 594 68.09 -1.94 -17.00
C LYS A 594 69.38 -2.73 -16.82
N GLY A 595 69.68 -3.17 -15.61
CA GLY A 595 70.89 -3.92 -15.32
C GLY A 595 71.30 -3.91 -13.85
N GLU A 596 72.54 -4.33 -13.62
CA GLU A 596 73.14 -4.41 -12.30
C GLU A 596 73.82 -3.09 -11.91
N GLY A 597 73.50 -2.61 -10.71
CA GLY A 597 74.07 -1.42 -10.11
C GLY A 597 75.46 -1.64 -9.50
N GLU A 598 76.00 -0.58 -8.90
CA GLU A 598 77.25 -0.68 -8.15
C GLU A 598 77.12 -1.63 -6.94
N SER A 599 78.22 -2.29 -6.59
CA SER A 599 78.25 -3.11 -5.37
C SER A 599 78.45 -2.23 -4.14
N SER A 600 77.86 -2.65 -3.01
CA SER A 600 78.20 -2.16 -1.69
C SER A 600 79.72 -2.20 -1.45
N PRO A 601 80.24 -1.37 -0.53
CA PRO A 601 81.55 -1.61 0.06
C PRO A 601 81.68 -3.07 0.53
N ALA A 602 82.89 -3.62 0.43
CA ALA A 602 83.13 -4.99 0.86
C ALA A 602 83.22 -5.07 2.38
N GLU A 603 82.37 -5.91 2.98
CA GLU A 603 82.36 -6.18 4.41
C GLU A 603 83.16 -7.43 4.74
N PHE A 604 83.90 -7.38 5.86
CA PHE A 604 84.79 -8.46 6.29
C PHE A 604 84.22 -9.17 7.51
N PHE A 605 84.18 -10.49 7.48
CA PHE A 605 83.73 -11.30 8.61
C PHE A 605 84.56 -12.59 8.75
N LYS A 606 84.52 -13.20 9.92
CA LYS A 606 85.12 -14.51 10.18
C LYS A 606 84.02 -15.50 10.57
N THR A 607 83.98 -16.66 9.93
CA THR A 607 83.04 -17.74 10.28
C THR A 607 83.35 -18.30 11.67
N GLU A 608 82.30 -18.75 12.36
CA GLU A 608 82.42 -19.36 13.68
C GLU A 608 83.14 -20.72 13.64
N PRO A 609 83.74 -21.17 14.75
CA PRO A 609 84.21 -22.55 14.86
C PRO A 609 83.04 -23.53 14.81
N VAL A 610 83.33 -24.77 14.44
CA VAL A 610 82.36 -25.87 14.54
C VAL A 610 82.17 -26.24 16.01
N ARG A 611 80.91 -26.33 16.44
CA ARG A 611 80.46 -26.74 17.77
C ARG A 611 80.02 -28.20 17.74
N ASN A 612 79.83 -28.83 18.89
CA ASN A 612 79.15 -30.13 18.93
C ASN A 612 77.68 -29.94 18.47
N PRO A 613 77.05 -30.95 17.85
CA PRO A 613 75.63 -30.89 17.53
C PRO A 613 74.79 -30.77 18.79
N ASN A 614 73.59 -30.22 18.66
CA ASN A 614 72.57 -30.32 19.70
C ASN A 614 72.03 -31.76 19.81
N PRO A 615 71.62 -32.19 21.02
CA PRO A 615 71.01 -33.50 21.21
C PRO A 615 69.81 -33.67 20.26
N PRO A 616 69.64 -34.83 19.60
CA PRO A 616 68.48 -35.09 18.76
C PRO A 616 67.20 -34.98 19.58
N LYS A 617 66.10 -34.53 18.97
CA LYS A 617 64.81 -34.48 19.67
C LYS A 617 64.09 -35.81 19.49
N LEU A 618 63.91 -36.58 20.56
CA LEU A 618 63.20 -37.86 20.52
C LEU A 618 61.69 -37.65 20.37
N GLU A 619 61.05 -38.48 19.55
CA GLU A 619 59.59 -38.50 19.41
C GLU A 619 59.02 -39.45 20.49
N GLY A 620 58.11 -38.95 21.33
CA GLY A 620 57.63 -39.65 22.53
C GLY A 620 56.64 -40.80 22.26
N ALA A 621 56.46 -41.67 23.28
CA ALA A 621 55.60 -42.86 23.36
C ALA A 621 55.90 -43.98 22.35
N LEU A 622 56.97 -44.73 22.64
CA LEU A 622 57.33 -45.94 21.92
C LEU A 622 56.58 -47.12 22.51
N GLN A 623 55.67 -47.77 21.76
CA GLN A 623 55.11 -49.06 22.16
C GLN A 623 56.05 -50.17 21.69
N PRO A 624 56.70 -50.92 22.59
CA PRO A 624 57.47 -52.09 22.20
C PRO A 624 56.53 -53.15 21.61
N LYS A 625 56.94 -53.73 20.48
CA LYS A 625 56.24 -54.82 19.80
C LYS A 625 57.04 -56.10 20.04
N GLY A 626 56.59 -56.89 21.01
CA GLY A 626 57.29 -58.11 21.42
C GLY A 626 58.63 -57.81 22.10
N ASP A 627 59.70 -58.42 21.58
CA ASP A 627 61.11 -58.26 21.99
C ASP A 627 61.83 -57.10 21.27
N SER A 628 61.07 -56.21 20.64
CA SER A 628 61.61 -55.12 19.81
C SER A 628 60.96 -53.77 20.08
N VAL A 629 61.71 -52.69 19.87
CA VAL A 629 61.19 -51.32 19.91
C VAL A 629 61.82 -50.48 18.80
N LYS A 630 61.05 -49.56 18.22
CA LYS A 630 61.56 -48.52 17.30
C LYS A 630 61.76 -47.24 18.09
N ILE A 631 62.91 -46.58 17.97
CA ILE A 631 63.21 -45.26 18.53
C ILE A 631 63.32 -44.27 17.37
N SER A 632 62.59 -43.15 17.39
CA SER A 632 62.65 -42.10 16.35
C SER A 632 63.11 -40.75 16.91
N TRP A 633 63.78 -39.93 16.10
CA TRP A 633 64.24 -38.58 16.45
C TRP A 633 64.25 -37.61 15.27
N ILE A 634 64.20 -36.31 15.60
CA ILE A 634 64.31 -35.19 14.67
C ILE A 634 65.71 -34.56 14.78
N LYS A 635 66.37 -34.32 13.64
CA LYS A 635 67.63 -33.58 13.54
C LYS A 635 67.49 -32.19 14.21
N GLN A 636 68.45 -31.82 15.05
CA GLN A 636 68.57 -30.48 15.62
C GLN A 636 69.76 -29.73 15.00
N ASP A 637 70.10 -28.53 15.52
CA ASP A 637 71.29 -27.77 15.11
C ASP A 637 72.52 -28.69 15.10
N ASP A 638 73.20 -28.75 13.96
CA ASP A 638 74.36 -29.60 13.76
C ASP A 638 75.68 -28.97 14.24
N GLY A 639 75.60 -27.79 14.88
CA GLY A 639 76.77 -27.10 15.41
C GLY A 639 77.66 -26.53 14.32
N GLY A 640 77.14 -26.35 13.09
CA GLY A 640 77.86 -25.74 11.99
C GLY A 640 78.78 -26.70 11.22
N SER A 641 78.60 -28.01 11.39
CA SER A 641 79.20 -29.03 10.52
C SER A 641 78.19 -30.17 10.34
N PRO A 642 78.06 -30.76 9.15
CA PRO A 642 77.10 -31.84 8.93
C PRO A 642 77.26 -32.95 9.98
N ILE A 643 76.12 -33.40 10.53
CA ILE A 643 76.09 -34.63 11.32
C ILE A 643 76.65 -35.74 10.43
N LEU A 644 77.61 -36.50 10.96
CA LEU A 644 78.24 -37.63 10.30
C LEU A 644 77.49 -38.92 10.66
N HIS A 645 77.13 -39.06 11.94
CA HIS A 645 76.49 -40.27 12.47
C HIS A 645 75.50 -39.97 13.60
N TYR A 646 74.54 -40.86 13.79
CA TYR A 646 73.82 -41.00 15.05
C TYR A 646 74.30 -42.24 15.78
N LEU A 647 74.51 -42.12 17.09
CA LEU A 647 75.05 -43.16 17.95
C LEU A 647 74.00 -43.53 18.98
N VAL A 648 73.60 -44.80 19.00
CA VAL A 648 72.57 -45.30 19.90
C VAL A 648 73.16 -46.34 20.84
N ARG A 649 72.96 -46.15 22.14
CA ARG A 649 73.29 -47.17 23.16
C ARG A 649 72.08 -47.42 24.03
N TYR A 650 71.91 -48.66 24.47
CA TYR A 650 70.81 -49.06 25.33
C TYR A 650 71.26 -50.04 26.41
N LYS A 651 70.57 -50.05 27.54
CA LYS A 651 70.80 -51.03 28.62
C LYS A 651 69.55 -51.24 29.44
N PRO A 652 69.34 -52.42 30.03
CA PRO A 652 68.37 -52.58 31.10
C PRO A 652 68.66 -51.55 32.21
N ILE A 653 67.64 -50.95 32.81
CA ILE A 653 67.83 -49.92 33.84
C ILE A 653 68.71 -50.45 34.98
N GLN A 654 68.54 -51.72 35.33
CA GLN A 654 69.26 -52.42 36.40
C GLN A 654 70.70 -52.84 36.02
N ALA A 655 71.05 -52.88 34.73
CA ALA A 655 72.40 -53.26 34.30
C ALA A 655 73.40 -52.10 34.53
N SER A 656 74.61 -52.41 34.98
CA SER A 656 75.69 -51.42 35.13
C SER A 656 76.32 -51.03 33.79
N GLU A 657 76.34 -51.95 32.82
CA GLU A 657 77.00 -51.76 31.52
C GLU A 657 76.01 -51.51 30.38
N TRP A 658 76.44 -50.72 29.40
CA TRP A 658 75.70 -50.49 28.15
C TRP A 658 75.94 -51.61 27.16
N LYS A 659 74.92 -51.97 26.38
CA LYS A 659 75.11 -52.82 25.19
C LYS A 659 75.98 -52.06 24.15
N PRO A 660 76.62 -52.77 23.20
CA PRO A 660 77.47 -52.15 22.18
C PRO A 660 76.77 -51.00 21.43
N GLU A 661 77.51 -49.90 21.20
CA GLU A 661 77.01 -48.70 20.52
C GLU A 661 76.68 -49.01 19.04
N ILE A 662 75.46 -48.66 18.62
CA ILE A 662 74.98 -48.78 17.25
C ILE A 662 75.28 -47.45 16.54
N ARG A 663 76.07 -47.50 15.45
CA ARG A 663 76.41 -46.34 14.62
C ARG A 663 75.55 -46.32 13.36
N LEU A 664 74.82 -45.22 13.16
CA LEU A 664 73.88 -45.02 12.07
C LEU A 664 74.35 -43.88 11.13
N PRO A 665 74.01 -43.91 9.83
CA PRO A 665 74.29 -42.81 8.89
C PRO A 665 73.65 -41.48 9.31
N SER A 666 74.19 -40.37 8.80
CA SER A 666 73.78 -38.99 9.11
C SER A 666 72.32 -38.63 8.79
N GLY A 667 71.70 -39.32 7.82
CA GLY A 667 70.30 -39.14 7.46
C GLY A 667 69.32 -40.04 8.23
N SER A 668 69.79 -40.80 9.22
CA SER A 668 68.93 -41.71 9.97
C SER A 668 68.05 -40.94 10.94
N GLU A 669 66.76 -41.27 10.94
CA GLU A 669 65.75 -40.66 11.83
C GLU A 669 65.23 -41.65 12.87
N HIS A 670 65.62 -42.92 12.78
CA HIS A 670 65.20 -43.94 13.73
C HIS A 670 66.15 -45.14 13.80
N VAL A 671 65.97 -45.97 14.83
CA VAL A 671 66.59 -47.30 14.97
C VAL A 671 65.57 -48.31 15.50
N VAL A 672 65.70 -49.58 15.11
CA VAL A 672 64.93 -50.68 15.70
C VAL A 672 65.86 -51.53 16.55
N LEU A 673 65.59 -51.60 17.85
CA LEU A 673 66.24 -52.50 18.79
C LEU A 673 65.44 -53.79 18.84
N SER A 674 66.09 -54.96 18.79
CA SER A 674 65.47 -56.29 18.76
C SER A 674 66.20 -57.26 19.70
N ARG A 675 65.58 -58.40 20.03
CA ARG A 675 66.10 -59.39 21.00
C ARG A 675 66.27 -58.82 22.40
N LEU A 676 65.32 -57.99 22.82
CA LEU A 676 65.25 -57.43 24.16
C LEU A 676 64.63 -58.45 25.12
N GLU A 677 65.04 -58.40 26.39
CA GLU A 677 64.46 -59.24 27.45
C GLU A 677 63.01 -58.82 27.70
N TRP A 678 62.11 -59.80 27.88
CA TRP A 678 60.70 -59.56 28.17
C TRP A 678 60.51 -58.90 29.55
N ASP A 679 59.45 -58.11 29.71
CA ASP A 679 59.09 -57.36 30.93
C ASP A 679 60.27 -56.62 31.59
N THR A 680 61.18 -56.07 30.78
CA THR A 680 62.40 -55.43 31.23
C THR A 680 62.40 -53.96 30.83
N GLU A 681 62.69 -53.08 31.79
CA GLU A 681 62.86 -51.65 31.52
C GLU A 681 64.25 -51.35 30.96
N TYR A 682 64.29 -50.60 29.87
CA TYR A 682 65.51 -50.16 29.21
C TYR A 682 65.63 -48.64 29.21
N ASN A 683 66.87 -48.15 29.34
CA ASN A 683 67.26 -46.79 28.99
C ASN A 683 67.95 -46.80 27.64
N VAL A 684 67.61 -45.83 26.78
CA VAL A 684 68.23 -45.61 25.47
C VAL A 684 68.77 -44.19 25.40
N HIS A 685 70.00 -44.05 24.94
CA HIS A 685 70.60 -42.77 24.60
C HIS A 685 70.80 -42.68 23.09
N VAL A 686 70.36 -41.58 22.49
CA VAL A 686 70.64 -41.21 21.10
C VAL A 686 71.50 -39.95 21.09
N VAL A 687 72.60 -40.00 20.37
CA VAL A 687 73.62 -38.95 20.29
C VAL A 687 73.89 -38.61 18.83
N ALA A 688 73.92 -37.33 18.46
CA ALA A 688 74.40 -36.89 17.16
C ALA A 688 75.92 -36.65 17.21
N GLU A 689 76.65 -37.04 16.17
CA GLU A 689 78.10 -36.83 16.05
C GLU A 689 78.41 -36.08 14.76
N ASN A 690 79.07 -34.92 14.86
CA ASN A 690 79.67 -34.23 13.71
C ASN A 690 81.21 -34.32 13.78
N GLN A 691 81.91 -33.59 12.90
CA GLN A 691 83.37 -33.56 12.87
C GLN A 691 84.01 -33.07 14.19
N LYS A 692 83.31 -32.22 14.98
CA LYS A 692 83.82 -31.72 16.26
C LYS A 692 83.66 -32.74 17.38
N GLY A 693 82.55 -33.46 17.40
CA GLY A 693 82.31 -34.50 18.38
C GLY A 693 80.83 -34.80 18.59
N LYS A 694 80.57 -35.50 19.70
CA LYS A 694 79.26 -36.00 20.10
C LYS A 694 78.43 -34.92 20.82
N SER A 695 77.13 -34.90 20.55
CA SER A 695 76.15 -34.11 21.31
C SER A 695 76.00 -34.63 22.74
N GLN A 696 75.28 -33.88 23.58
CA GLN A 696 74.68 -34.48 24.78
C GLN A 696 73.70 -35.62 24.37
N PRO A 697 73.49 -36.64 25.21
CA PRO A 697 72.57 -37.72 24.88
C PRO A 697 71.12 -37.31 25.08
N ALA A 698 70.29 -37.53 24.07
CA ALA A 698 68.85 -37.56 24.21
C ALA A 698 68.45 -38.92 24.81
N THR A 699 67.67 -38.92 25.90
CA THR A 699 67.38 -40.14 26.66
C THR A 699 65.89 -40.47 26.64
N ILE A 700 65.55 -41.74 26.47
CA ILE A 700 64.19 -42.28 26.62
C ILE A 700 64.23 -43.63 27.34
N SER A 701 63.18 -43.91 28.10
CA SER A 701 63.00 -45.17 28.81
C SER A 701 61.72 -45.84 28.34
N PHE A 702 61.73 -47.17 28.23
CA PHE A 702 60.56 -47.98 27.90
C PHE A 702 60.64 -49.35 28.58
N ARG A 703 59.51 -50.03 28.73
CA ARG A 703 59.41 -51.41 29.26
C ARG A 703 58.93 -52.33 28.13
N THR A 704 59.63 -53.42 27.88
CA THR A 704 59.22 -54.44 26.88
C THR A 704 57.92 -55.14 27.26
N SER A 705 57.25 -55.76 26.29
CA SER A 705 56.03 -56.54 26.55
C SER A 705 56.32 -57.75 27.46
N THR A 706 55.29 -58.36 28.04
CA THR A 706 55.41 -59.68 28.69
C THR A 706 55.53 -60.79 27.65
N GLU A 707 56.25 -61.87 27.98
CA GLU A 707 56.43 -63.00 27.08
C GLU A 707 55.07 -63.66 26.75
N PRO A 708 54.78 -63.99 25.47
CA PRO A 708 53.53 -64.66 25.11
C PRO A 708 53.49 -66.10 25.66
N GLU A 709 52.37 -66.48 26.30
CA GLU A 709 52.16 -67.85 26.82
C GLU A 709 52.25 -68.89 25.69
N ALA A 710 53.01 -69.98 25.92
CA ALA A 710 53.15 -71.07 24.97
C ALA A 710 51.83 -71.82 24.76
N ILE A 711 51.38 -71.93 23.50
CA ILE A 711 50.17 -72.68 23.13
C ILE A 711 50.41 -74.19 23.39
N PRO A 712 49.52 -74.90 24.11
CA PRO A 712 49.68 -76.33 24.34
C PRO A 712 49.56 -77.15 23.04
N ALA A 713 50.47 -78.10 22.86
CA ALA A 713 50.57 -78.94 21.68
C ALA A 713 49.33 -79.84 21.48
N ILE A 714 48.70 -79.77 20.31
CA ILE A 714 47.60 -80.67 19.94
C ILE A 714 48.18 -82.04 19.55
N GLN A 715 47.81 -83.06 20.31
CA GLN A 715 48.19 -84.46 20.13
C GLN A 715 47.11 -85.18 19.32
N GLY A 716 47.47 -85.74 18.15
CA GLY A 716 46.67 -86.72 17.41
C GLY A 716 45.90 -86.20 16.20
N CYS A 717 46.54 -86.21 15.02
CA CYS A 717 45.86 -86.51 13.76
C CYS A 717 46.87 -87.02 12.72
N SER A 718 46.81 -88.31 12.43
CA SER A 718 47.66 -89.03 11.49
C SER A 718 47.03 -89.03 10.09
N SER A 719 47.27 -88.01 9.29
CA SER A 719 47.22 -88.07 7.81
C SER A 719 47.63 -86.72 7.23
N VAL A 720 48.20 -86.75 6.02
CA VAL A 720 48.91 -85.66 5.30
C VAL A 720 47.97 -84.52 4.83
N THR A 721 46.97 -84.14 5.62
CA THR A 721 46.00 -83.08 5.27
C THR A 721 45.79 -82.02 6.36
N CYS A 722 46.47 -82.11 7.51
CA CYS A 722 46.38 -81.09 8.57
C CYS A 722 47.47 -79.98 8.53
N THR A 723 48.47 -80.07 7.66
CA THR A 723 49.51 -79.03 7.52
C THR A 723 49.02 -77.75 6.85
N LEU A 724 47.87 -77.76 6.15
CA LEU A 724 47.32 -76.54 5.56
C LEU A 724 46.47 -75.71 6.54
N VAL A 725 45.72 -76.34 7.44
CA VAL A 725 44.84 -75.60 8.37
C VAL A 725 45.65 -74.88 9.47
N SER A 726 46.76 -75.48 9.92
CA SER A 726 47.64 -74.86 10.91
C SER A 726 48.51 -73.73 10.33
N LEU A 727 48.80 -73.76 9.02
CA LEU A 727 49.46 -72.65 8.31
C LEU A 727 48.49 -71.50 8.05
N ILE A 728 47.22 -71.78 7.72
CA ILE A 728 46.22 -70.74 7.48
C ILE A 728 45.85 -70.00 8.78
N LEU A 729 45.73 -70.70 9.91
CA LEU A 729 45.48 -70.06 11.20
C LEU A 729 46.66 -69.24 11.72
N SER A 730 47.90 -69.64 11.42
CA SER A 730 49.11 -68.85 11.77
C SER A 730 49.34 -67.67 10.81
N LEU A 731 48.94 -67.77 9.54
CA LEU A 731 48.94 -66.65 8.60
C LEU A 731 47.85 -65.61 8.91
N ILE A 732 46.67 -66.03 9.36
CA ILE A 732 45.57 -65.11 9.72
C ILE A 732 45.93 -64.30 10.98
N THR A 733 46.60 -64.89 11.97
CA THR A 733 47.09 -64.12 13.14
C THR A 733 48.24 -63.17 12.79
N VAL A 734 49.10 -63.51 11.82
CA VAL A 734 50.15 -62.60 11.34
C VAL A 734 49.59 -61.44 10.51
N LEU A 735 48.49 -61.62 9.77
CA LEU A 735 47.83 -60.58 8.98
C LEU A 735 46.90 -59.65 9.79
N LEU A 736 46.39 -60.10 10.95
CA LEU A 736 45.55 -59.27 11.83
C LEU A 736 46.35 -58.41 12.83
N LEU A 737 47.69 -58.55 12.87
CA LEU A 737 48.59 -57.85 13.80
C LEU A 737 49.71 -57.03 13.10
N SER A 738 49.60 -56.81 11.79
CA SER A 738 50.49 -55.91 11.03
C SER A 738 49.96 -54.48 11.01
#